data_AF-A0A084QMV5-F1
#
_entry.id   AF-A0A084QMV5-F1
#
_cell.length_a   1.000
_cell.length_b   1.000
_cell.length_c   1.000
_cell.angle_alpha   90.00
_cell.angle_beta   90.00
_cell.angle_gamma   90.00
#
_symmetry.space_group_name_H-M   'P 1'
#
loop_
_entity.id
_entity.type
_entity.pdbx_description
1 polymer ?
#
loop_
_entity_poly.entity_id
_entity_poly.type
_entity_poly.pdbx_seq_one_letter_code
_entity_poly.pdbx_strand_id
1 'polypeptide(L)'
;MKVPLSNDGSSSSPPLLDWVNVVGNDAQIEDVYDTDTVDLEDTQTEDLSLTLEPLPQANTLHVNIDPPPAPRTPLSHVPSDIVLVIDVSGSMETNAPIPGEDPNESTGLCILDLVKHAARTIVETMGEHDRLGIVTFDSVARIVQHLRPMTPSNKATSRENIDKMMPGTATNMWYGMRDAFKVFQEASGSTNVPAMMILTDGMPNYMCPREGYVPKLRTMAPFPASIHTFGFGYSLNSHLLKSIADIGGGNYAFIPDAGMIGTVFVHAVANLQATHAMNATLTLTYPAPLEIQTAMGESVDQTPPHTHVHHGKTYSTLNINVGNVLYGQARNIVLRVKNIPTVQSVDELNPPIVDACLKYKRSTSKISEDDGSPASPFARSPVLAEAVARRSVLDSSRIPSATMAYHESRARICSFLSSTFSSQIRREDLQSRTPCGKTFTAIGAEFAALMEDLPAQQYMDDLNRSLMEDLTGPPPHGEISLAINTKSNFYRWGVHYLPSYLSAHSRQMCNTFKDTGPLQYGANSPLFIACRDRLDEAFDQLPAPTPSLPRSEKHSGHVSMRSYNNRGGPCFAGSTPVTLASGRSVPIRKLRRGVKVSTPAGVRRVAMVLKTPVQMAMLCCVGAAQLLVTPWHPISCDGGKTWAFPANVAESRPVPYSGAVYSVLLQRDRSAAAHAIRVGGDGVWGVTLGHGILRGGDVRAHTFLGDYNSVGKSLIRLGADNKGVVVGGGVERDANSGLICGFRKRMT
;
A
#
# COMPACT_ATOMS: atom_id res chain seq x y z
N MET A 1 -20.70 -32.55 66.86
CA MET A 1 -20.48 -31.13 66.53
C MET A 1 -20.33 -31.05 65.02
N LYS A 2 -21.42 -30.86 64.27
CA LYS A 2 -22.08 -29.59 63.88
C LYS A 2 -21.31 -28.85 62.75
N VAL A 3 -21.65 -29.04 61.45
CA VAL A 3 -22.58 -28.25 60.55
C VAL A 3 -21.75 -27.28 59.66
N PRO A 4 -22.10 -26.88 58.41
CA PRO A 4 -22.33 -27.64 57.16
C PRO A 4 -21.80 -26.87 55.90
N LEU A 5 -22.24 -27.28 54.69
CA LEU A 5 -22.12 -26.59 53.39
C LEU A 5 -23.05 -25.37 53.24
N SER A 6 -22.64 -24.35 52.47
CA SER A 6 -23.55 -23.51 51.67
C SER A 6 -22.87 -22.84 50.46
N ASN A 7 -23.48 -23.00 49.30
CA ASN A 7 -23.34 -22.18 48.09
C ASN A 7 -23.53 -20.69 48.41
N ASP A 8 -22.84 -19.81 47.67
CA ASP A 8 -23.51 -18.82 46.82
C ASP A 8 -22.49 -18.05 45.95
N GLY A 9 -22.70 -18.14 44.64
CA GLY A 9 -22.11 -17.25 43.66
C GLY A 9 -23.03 -16.05 43.45
N SER A 10 -22.46 -14.85 43.41
CA SER A 10 -23.12 -13.68 42.84
C SER A 10 -22.11 -12.83 42.08
N SER A 11 -22.15 -12.97 40.76
CA SER A 11 -21.54 -12.04 39.81
C SER A 11 -22.47 -10.83 39.65
N SER A 12 -22.01 -9.66 40.05
CA SER A 12 -22.70 -8.39 39.86
C SER A 12 -22.63 -7.92 38.40
N SER A 13 -23.74 -8.02 37.68
CA SER A 13 -23.96 -7.37 36.38
C SER A 13 -24.42 -5.91 36.59
N PRO A 14 -24.02 -4.95 35.74
CA PRO A 14 -24.56 -3.58 35.78
C PRO A 14 -25.97 -3.53 35.15
N PRO A 15 -26.82 -2.55 35.54
CA PRO A 15 -28.22 -2.50 35.12
C PRO A 15 -28.39 -1.97 33.70
N LEU A 16 -29.27 -2.60 32.91
CA LEU A 16 -29.82 -2.10 31.66
C LEU A 16 -30.96 -1.12 31.98
N LEU A 17 -30.86 0.12 31.50
CA LEU A 17 -31.90 1.14 31.59
C LEU A 17 -32.98 0.89 30.52
N ASP A 18 -34.24 0.87 30.96
CA ASP A 18 -35.46 0.76 30.17
C ASP A 18 -35.65 1.97 29.23
N TRP A 19 -35.91 1.70 27.94
CA TRP A 19 -36.26 2.71 26.94
C TRP A 19 -37.42 2.24 26.04
N VAL A 20 -38.66 2.23 26.55
CA VAL A 20 -39.87 2.47 25.73
C VAL A 20 -40.96 3.06 26.64
N ASN A 21 -41.01 4.39 26.75
CA ASN A 21 -42.20 5.13 27.18
C ASN A 21 -41.96 6.64 27.09
N VAL A 22 -42.08 7.24 25.89
CA VAL A 22 -42.46 8.65 25.63
C VAL A 22 -42.72 8.71 24.11
N VAL A 23 -43.85 9.08 23.51
CA VAL A 23 -45.19 9.53 23.90
C VAL A 23 -46.06 9.22 22.67
N GLY A 24 -47.22 8.58 22.88
CA GLY A 24 -48.38 8.74 22.01
C GLY A 24 -49.39 9.58 22.77
N ASN A 25 -49.90 10.63 22.14
CA ASN A 25 -51.21 11.16 22.49
C ASN A 25 -51.78 11.99 21.32
N ASP A 26 -53.02 11.66 20.98
CA ASP A 26 -53.88 12.36 20.04
C ASP A 26 -54.04 13.84 20.44
N ALA A 27 -53.86 14.74 19.47
CA ALA A 27 -54.43 16.08 19.51
C ALA A 27 -54.78 16.53 18.08
N GLN A 28 -55.98 17.10 17.98
CA GLN A 28 -56.72 17.47 16.79
C GLN A 28 -55.98 18.48 15.90
N ILE A 29 -56.10 18.30 14.59
CA ILE A 29 -55.62 19.23 13.55
C ILE A 29 -56.69 20.32 13.38
N GLU A 30 -56.35 21.57 13.73
CA GLU A 30 -57.02 22.77 13.22
C GLU A 30 -56.10 23.46 12.20
N ASP A 31 -56.71 23.84 11.07
CA ASP A 31 -56.09 24.55 9.95
C ASP A 31 -55.66 25.97 10.34
N VAL A 32 -54.39 26.31 10.10
CA VAL A 32 -53.96 27.70 9.87
C VAL A 32 -52.96 27.70 8.72
N TYR A 33 -53.38 28.30 7.60
CA TYR A 33 -52.51 28.68 6.49
C TYR A 33 -51.58 29.79 6.95
N ASP A 34 -50.27 29.55 6.95
CA ASP A 34 -49.30 30.64 6.84
C ASP A 34 -48.21 30.28 5.84
N THR A 35 -48.12 31.12 4.82
CA THR A 35 -47.20 31.03 3.70
C THR A 35 -45.90 31.71 4.09
N ASP A 36 -44.86 30.93 4.37
CA ASP A 36 -43.48 31.43 4.31
C ASP A 36 -42.60 30.40 3.60
N THR A 37 -42.11 30.82 2.44
CA THR A 37 -41.09 30.16 1.64
C THR A 37 -39.78 30.14 2.42
N VAL A 38 -39.43 28.98 2.98
CA VAL A 38 -38.10 28.73 3.53
C VAL A 38 -37.23 28.13 2.43
N ASP A 39 -36.16 28.83 2.09
CA ASP A 39 -35.12 28.40 1.17
C ASP A 39 -34.57 27.03 1.56
N LEU A 40 -34.51 26.13 0.58
CA LEU A 40 -33.89 24.81 0.66
C LEU A 40 -32.36 24.97 0.71
N GLU A 41 -31.80 25.28 1.88
CA GLU A 41 -30.37 25.09 2.13
C GLU A 41 -30.07 23.60 2.42
N ASP A 42 -29.13 23.05 1.66
CA ASP A 42 -28.62 21.68 1.71
C ASP A 42 -28.34 21.17 3.13
N THR A 43 -29.21 20.32 3.67
CA THR A 43 -28.94 19.54 4.89
C THR A 43 -28.04 18.34 4.57
N GLN A 44 -26.75 18.54 4.36
CA GLN A 44 -25.78 17.42 4.32
C GLN A 44 -25.54 16.88 5.73
N THR A 45 -26.09 15.73 6.08
CA THR A 45 -25.93 15.09 7.40
C THR A 45 -24.46 14.83 7.76
N GLU A 46 -24.00 15.17 8.98
CA GLU A 46 -22.62 14.92 9.46
C GLU A 46 -22.29 13.44 9.71
N ASP A 47 -23.33 12.61 9.68
CA ASP A 47 -23.31 11.24 10.17
C ASP A 47 -23.14 10.21 9.06
N LEU A 48 -22.61 9.05 9.45
CA LEU A 48 -22.60 7.87 8.60
C LEU A 48 -24.03 7.47 8.25
N SER A 49 -24.33 7.22 6.99
CA SER A 49 -25.56 6.54 6.60
C SER A 49 -25.31 5.03 6.54
N LEU A 50 -26.20 4.27 7.19
CA LEU A 50 -26.23 2.82 7.16
C LEU A 50 -27.39 2.38 6.28
N THR A 51 -27.15 1.52 5.30
CA THR A 51 -28.20 0.94 4.45
C THR A 51 -28.06 -0.57 4.38
N LEU A 52 -29.22 -1.24 4.36
CA LEU A 52 -29.34 -2.68 4.15
C LEU A 52 -29.92 -2.91 2.78
N GLU A 53 -29.30 -3.76 1.98
CA GLU A 53 -29.72 -4.07 0.61
C GLU A 53 -29.87 -5.60 0.44
N PRO A 54 -31.04 -6.15 0.77
CA PRO A 54 -31.36 -7.56 0.59
C PRO A 54 -31.52 -7.93 -0.89
N LEU A 55 -31.04 -9.13 -1.21
CA LEU A 55 -31.11 -9.76 -2.53
C LEU A 55 -31.60 -11.21 -2.37
N PRO A 56 -32.93 -11.43 -2.32
CA PRO A 56 -33.51 -12.74 -2.05
C PRO A 56 -33.08 -13.81 -3.07
N GLN A 57 -32.91 -13.44 -4.35
CA GLN A 57 -32.53 -14.35 -5.42
C GLN A 57 -31.13 -14.96 -5.24
N ALA A 58 -30.22 -14.20 -4.63
CA ALA A 58 -28.84 -14.62 -4.38
C ALA A 58 -28.62 -15.10 -2.94
N ASN A 59 -29.64 -15.06 -2.08
CA ASN A 59 -29.54 -15.33 -0.65
C ASN A 59 -28.46 -14.47 0.04
N THR A 60 -28.32 -13.20 -0.39
CA THR A 60 -27.36 -12.26 0.17
C THR A 60 -28.02 -11.02 0.74
N LEU A 61 -27.35 -10.44 1.75
CA LEU A 61 -27.69 -9.14 2.34
C LEU A 61 -26.43 -8.27 2.30
N HIS A 62 -26.51 -7.17 1.58
CA HIS A 62 -25.42 -6.20 1.50
C HIS A 62 -25.65 -5.12 2.57
N VAL A 63 -24.62 -4.82 3.34
CA VAL A 63 -24.62 -3.71 4.29
C VAL A 63 -23.67 -2.66 3.75
N ASN A 64 -24.20 -1.47 3.46
CA ASN A 64 -23.39 -0.34 3.02
C ASN A 64 -23.35 0.73 4.13
N ILE A 65 -22.15 1.21 4.40
CA ILE A 65 -21.86 2.25 5.38
C ILE A 65 -21.21 3.39 4.59
N ASP A 66 -21.97 4.44 4.32
CA ASP A 66 -21.50 5.58 3.55
C ASP A 66 -21.12 6.75 4.48
N PRO A 67 -19.84 7.14 4.50
CA PRO A 67 -19.39 8.34 5.17
C PRO A 67 -19.64 9.59 4.33
N PRO A 68 -19.69 10.78 4.96
CA PRO A 68 -19.71 12.03 4.23
C PRO A 68 -18.47 12.14 3.31
N PRO A 69 -18.60 12.77 2.13
CA PRO A 69 -17.53 12.83 1.13
C PRO A 69 -16.31 13.64 1.61
N ALA A 70 -16.55 14.67 2.41
CA ALA A 70 -15.53 15.56 2.95
C ALA A 70 -15.97 16.10 4.33
N PRO A 71 -15.04 16.58 5.17
CA PRO A 71 -15.39 17.30 6.38
C PRO A 71 -16.08 18.64 6.03
N ARG A 72 -17.07 19.05 6.84
CA ARG A 72 -17.79 20.33 6.64
C ARG A 72 -16.87 21.55 6.72
N THR A 73 -15.94 21.53 7.67
CA THR A 73 -14.86 22.52 7.76
C THR A 73 -13.65 22.02 6.97
N PRO A 74 -13.06 22.83 6.06
CA PRO A 74 -11.85 22.46 5.36
C PRO A 74 -10.73 22.16 6.35
N LEU A 75 -10.24 20.93 6.34
CA LEU A 75 -9.14 20.46 7.17
C LEU A 75 -8.01 19.99 6.26
N SER A 76 -6.77 20.29 6.64
CA SER A 76 -5.59 19.72 5.96
C SER A 76 -5.58 18.20 6.07
N HIS A 77 -5.88 17.70 7.28
CA HIS A 77 -6.03 16.29 7.62
C HIS A 77 -6.67 16.17 9.03
N VAL A 78 -7.11 14.96 9.37
CA VAL A 78 -7.64 14.63 10.69
C VAL A 78 -6.49 14.45 11.70
N PRO A 79 -6.53 15.12 12.86
CA PRO A 79 -5.49 14.99 13.89
C PRO A 79 -5.28 13.55 14.38
N SER A 80 -4.01 13.19 14.54
CA SER A 80 -3.58 11.82 14.78
C SER A 80 -2.57 11.69 15.92
N ASP A 81 -2.67 10.57 16.66
CA ASP A 81 -1.70 10.16 17.69
C ASP A 81 -0.99 8.90 17.22
N ILE A 82 0.22 9.07 16.70
CA ILE A 82 1.01 7.98 16.12
C ILE A 82 2.11 7.59 17.11
N VAL A 83 2.19 6.30 17.46
CA VAL A 83 3.34 5.74 18.16
C VAL A 83 4.08 4.80 17.23
N LEU A 84 5.28 5.18 16.83
CA LEU A 84 6.18 4.35 16.02
C LEU A 84 6.89 3.36 16.93
N VAL A 85 6.70 2.07 16.67
CA VAL A 85 7.33 0.96 17.37
C VAL A 85 8.35 0.34 16.43
N ILE A 86 9.60 0.80 16.53
CA ILE A 86 10.68 0.52 15.58
C ILE A 86 11.54 -0.63 16.08
N ASP A 87 11.63 -1.69 15.28
CA ASP A 87 12.62 -2.74 15.46
C ASP A 87 14.00 -2.16 15.15
N VAL A 88 14.91 -2.26 16.12
CA VAL A 88 16.32 -1.91 15.93
C VAL A 88 17.19 -3.14 16.15
N SER A 89 16.68 -4.36 15.97
CA SER A 89 17.47 -5.58 16.12
C SER A 89 18.55 -5.72 15.03
N GLY A 90 19.49 -6.65 15.24
CA GLY A 90 20.63 -6.82 14.33
C GLY A 90 20.22 -7.26 12.92
N SER A 91 19.05 -7.86 12.72
CA SER A 91 18.54 -8.18 11.38
C SER A 91 18.28 -6.93 10.55
N MET A 92 17.93 -5.82 11.19
CA MET A 92 17.63 -4.55 10.52
C MET A 92 18.87 -3.91 9.88
N GLU A 93 20.07 -4.40 10.21
CA GLU A 93 21.34 -4.07 9.54
C GLU A 93 21.51 -4.79 8.19
N THR A 94 20.62 -5.73 7.84
CA THR A 94 20.67 -6.45 6.55
C THR A 94 20.51 -5.47 5.37
N ASN A 95 21.22 -5.74 4.27
CA ASN A 95 21.09 -4.99 3.02
C ASN A 95 19.63 -4.91 2.57
N ALA A 96 19.19 -3.69 2.28
CA ALA A 96 17.90 -3.45 1.67
C ALA A 96 17.83 -4.10 0.27
N PRO A 97 16.91 -5.05 0.03
CA PRO A 97 16.72 -5.64 -1.29
C PRO A 97 16.26 -4.59 -2.31
N ILE A 98 16.74 -4.72 -3.54
CA ILE A 98 16.41 -3.87 -4.68
C ILE A 98 15.43 -4.64 -5.58
N PRO A 99 14.34 -4.03 -6.07
CA PRO A 99 13.40 -4.74 -6.93
C PRO A 99 14.07 -5.14 -8.25
N GLY A 100 14.04 -6.45 -8.55
CA GLY A 100 14.44 -7.01 -9.85
C GLY A 100 15.93 -7.33 -10.06
N GLU A 101 16.78 -7.23 -9.03
CA GLU A 101 18.24 -7.47 -9.14
C GLU A 101 18.72 -8.74 -8.40
N ASP A 102 19.93 -9.20 -8.76
CA ASP A 102 20.62 -10.31 -8.09
C ASP A 102 20.90 -9.92 -6.62
N PRO A 103 20.78 -10.85 -5.65
CA PRO A 103 21.01 -10.60 -4.22
C PRO A 103 22.44 -10.16 -3.84
N ASN A 104 23.34 -9.99 -4.81
CA ASN A 104 24.72 -9.55 -4.63
C ASN A 104 24.96 -8.07 -4.96
N GLU A 105 23.97 -7.32 -5.48
CA GLU A 105 24.11 -5.87 -5.67
C GLU A 105 23.57 -5.13 -4.44
N SER A 106 24.42 -4.35 -3.77
CA SER A 106 24.09 -3.63 -2.53
C SER A 106 24.08 -2.12 -2.75
N THR A 107 22.99 -1.46 -2.34
CA THR A 107 22.90 0.01 -2.29
C THR A 107 23.74 0.62 -1.15
N GLY A 108 24.19 -0.22 -0.21
CA GLY A 108 24.81 0.19 1.06
C GLY A 108 23.80 0.68 2.10
N LEU A 109 22.50 0.67 1.78
CA LEU A 109 21.43 0.99 2.72
C LEU A 109 21.02 -0.29 3.45
N CYS A 110 20.87 -0.20 4.77
CA CYS A 110 20.22 -1.25 5.54
C CYS A 110 18.70 -1.02 5.63
N ILE A 111 17.96 -2.03 6.09
CA ILE A 111 16.52 -1.90 6.32
C ILE A 111 16.23 -0.80 7.35
N LEU A 112 17.05 -0.67 8.40
CA LEU A 112 16.89 0.41 9.39
C LEU A 112 17.01 1.81 8.77
N ASP A 113 17.89 2.02 7.78
CA ASP A 113 18.01 3.31 7.10
C ASP A 113 16.72 3.69 6.37
N LEU A 114 16.05 2.69 5.81
CA LEU A 114 14.76 2.88 5.14
C LEU A 114 13.64 3.17 6.14
N VAL A 115 13.63 2.48 7.28
CA VAL A 115 12.67 2.75 8.36
C VAL A 115 12.87 4.15 8.94
N LYS A 116 14.12 4.59 9.14
CA LYS A 116 14.44 5.96 9.55
C LYS A 116 13.92 6.98 8.54
N HIS A 117 14.07 6.71 7.24
CA HIS A 117 13.56 7.59 6.19
C HIS A 117 12.02 7.66 6.18
N ALA A 118 11.34 6.52 6.32
CA ALA A 118 9.89 6.48 6.48
C ALA A 118 9.43 7.26 7.72
N ALA A 119 10.09 7.07 8.87
CA ALA A 119 9.78 7.78 10.10
C ALA A 119 9.98 9.30 9.96
N ARG A 120 11.02 9.75 9.25
CA ARG A 120 11.23 11.19 8.95
C ARG A 120 10.10 11.77 8.08
N THR A 121 9.58 10.99 7.14
CA THR A 121 8.43 11.39 6.30
C THR A 121 7.18 11.63 7.14
N ILE A 122 6.93 10.76 8.12
CA ILE A 122 5.84 10.93 9.09
C ILE A 122 6.05 12.21 9.91
N VAL A 123 7.26 12.44 10.42
CA VAL A 123 7.58 13.66 11.19
C VAL A 123 7.37 14.93 10.37
N GLU A 124 7.71 14.92 9.08
CA GLU A 124 7.56 16.11 8.22
C GLU A 124 6.10 16.47 7.99
N THR A 125 5.26 15.45 7.80
CA THR A 125 3.87 15.59 7.39
C THR A 125 2.88 15.83 8.52
N MET A 126 3.26 15.50 9.76
CA MET A 126 2.49 15.81 10.96
C MET A 126 2.48 17.32 11.25
N GLY A 127 1.37 17.86 11.72
CA GLY A 127 1.20 19.25 12.14
C GLY A 127 1.22 19.41 13.67
N GLU A 128 0.98 20.63 14.15
CA GLU A 128 1.03 20.95 15.58
C GLU A 128 -0.09 20.28 16.39
N HIS A 129 -1.17 19.87 15.74
CA HIS A 129 -2.29 19.13 16.36
C HIS A 129 -2.07 17.61 16.41
N ASP A 130 -1.08 17.10 15.69
CA ASP A 130 -0.71 15.68 15.73
C ASP A 130 0.33 15.41 16.81
N ARG A 131 0.29 14.22 17.41
CA ARG A 131 1.26 13.81 18.43
C ARG A 131 2.03 12.58 18.00
N LEU A 132 3.35 12.62 18.13
CA LEU A 132 4.23 11.50 17.79
C LEU A 132 4.93 10.95 19.05
N GLY A 133 4.81 9.64 19.25
CA GLY A 133 5.61 8.85 20.17
C GLY A 133 6.56 7.91 19.42
N ILE A 134 7.71 7.62 20.02
CA ILE A 134 8.72 6.73 19.44
C ILE A 134 9.16 5.73 20.50
N VAL A 135 8.99 4.45 20.20
CA VAL A 135 9.44 3.32 20.99
C VAL A 135 10.36 2.47 20.11
N THR A 136 11.54 2.15 20.59
CA THR A 136 12.47 1.24 19.90
C THR A 136 12.59 -0.05 20.68
N PHE A 137 12.76 -1.18 20.00
CA PHE A 137 12.99 -2.45 20.65
C PHE A 137 14.10 -3.26 19.99
N ASP A 138 14.93 -3.86 20.83
CA ASP A 138 15.90 -4.90 20.49
C ASP A 138 15.71 -6.09 21.44
N SER A 139 16.72 -6.46 22.24
CA SER A 139 16.55 -7.32 23.42
C SER A 139 15.63 -6.70 24.48
N VAL A 140 15.62 -5.36 24.57
CA VAL A 140 14.83 -4.58 25.53
C VAL A 140 14.04 -3.50 24.78
N ALA A 141 12.84 -3.17 25.23
CA ALA A 141 12.12 -2.02 24.71
C ALA A 141 12.51 -0.74 25.47
N ARG A 142 12.57 0.37 24.75
CA ARG A 142 12.88 1.71 25.28
C ARG A 142 11.93 2.72 24.68
N ILE A 143 11.33 3.54 25.53
CA ILE A 143 10.56 4.72 25.11
C ILE A 143 11.58 5.83 24.82
N VAL A 144 11.78 6.13 23.55
CA VAL A 144 12.68 7.21 23.11
C VAL A 144 12.00 8.56 23.25
N GLN A 145 10.69 8.59 22.98
CA GLN A 145 9.86 9.80 23.04
C GLN A 145 8.42 9.43 23.40
N HIS A 146 7.86 10.06 24.43
CA HIS A 146 6.41 10.01 24.72
C HIS A 146 5.63 10.87 23.72
N LEU A 147 4.32 10.68 23.61
CA LEU A 147 3.45 11.45 22.70
C LEU A 147 3.61 12.97 22.94
N ARG A 148 4.10 13.69 21.92
CA ARG A 148 4.30 15.14 21.95
C ARG A 148 3.71 15.79 20.69
N PRO A 149 3.12 16.99 20.77
CA PRO A 149 2.67 17.76 19.61
C PRO A 149 3.81 18.03 18.62
N MET A 150 3.61 17.88 17.32
CA MET A 150 4.65 18.06 16.30
C MET A 150 4.87 19.53 15.90
N THR A 151 5.21 20.36 16.89
CA THR A 151 5.71 21.73 16.68
C THR A 151 7.08 21.72 16.00
N PRO A 152 7.51 22.81 15.34
CA PRO A 152 8.82 22.86 14.66
C PRO A 152 10.01 22.44 15.54
N SER A 153 9.99 22.81 16.84
CA SER A 153 11.01 22.39 17.81
C SER A 153 10.93 20.89 18.10
N ASN A 154 9.74 20.34 18.33
CA ASN A 154 9.56 18.93 18.63
C ASN A 154 9.88 18.04 17.42
N LYS A 155 9.56 18.49 16.19
CA LYS A 155 9.98 17.83 14.95
C LYS A 155 11.51 17.70 14.87
N ALA A 156 12.24 18.77 15.19
CA ALA A 156 13.70 18.73 15.21
C ALA A 156 14.24 17.70 16.22
N THR A 157 13.69 17.66 17.44
CA THR A 157 14.05 16.65 18.44
C THR A 157 13.70 15.23 17.98
N SER A 158 12.54 15.02 17.35
CA SER A 158 12.14 13.71 16.83
C SER A 158 13.06 13.23 15.71
N ARG A 159 13.48 14.13 14.80
CA ARG A 159 14.48 13.81 13.76
C ARG A 159 15.81 13.39 14.40
N GLU A 160 16.29 14.13 15.37
CA GLU A 160 17.54 13.79 16.08
C GLU A 160 17.45 12.43 16.79
N ASN A 161 16.31 12.13 17.40
CA ASN A 161 16.06 10.84 18.04
C ASN A 161 16.05 9.67 17.04
N ILE A 162 15.47 9.87 15.85
CA ILE A 162 15.47 8.88 14.76
C ILE A 162 16.90 8.65 14.24
N ASP A 163 17.68 9.72 14.11
CA ASP A 163 19.03 9.65 13.56
C ASP A 163 19.98 8.86 14.45
N LYS A 164 19.82 8.98 15.78
CA LYS A 164 20.61 8.29 16.81
C LYS A 164 20.30 6.80 16.95
N MET A 165 19.26 6.27 16.30
CA MET A 165 18.92 4.84 16.41
C MET A 165 20.04 3.98 15.80
N MET A 166 20.44 2.94 16.50
CA MET A 166 21.50 2.02 16.06
C MET A 166 21.02 0.57 16.17
N PRO A 167 21.45 -0.33 15.26
CA PRO A 167 21.16 -1.74 15.39
C PRO A 167 21.70 -2.30 16.71
N GLY A 168 20.86 -3.03 17.41
CA GLY A 168 21.10 -3.79 18.61
C GLY A 168 21.18 -5.29 18.30
N THR A 169 20.75 -6.12 19.23
CA THR A 169 20.99 -7.58 19.16
C THR A 169 19.74 -8.38 18.78
N ALA A 170 18.91 -8.74 19.76
CA ALA A 170 17.73 -9.59 19.57
C ALA A 170 16.46 -8.80 19.22
N THR A 171 15.35 -9.50 19.00
CA THR A 171 14.05 -8.92 18.61
C THR A 171 12.97 -9.25 19.65
N ASN A 172 12.60 -8.26 20.47
CA ASN A 172 11.61 -8.38 21.55
C ASN A 172 10.38 -7.50 21.29
N MET A 173 9.59 -7.89 20.29
CA MET A 173 8.39 -7.17 19.85
C MET A 173 7.34 -7.03 20.97
N TRP A 174 7.20 -8.02 21.85
CA TRP A 174 6.21 -7.99 22.95
C TRP A 174 6.42 -6.81 23.89
N TYR A 175 7.67 -6.57 24.29
CA TYR A 175 8.01 -5.44 25.16
C TYR A 175 7.81 -4.11 24.44
N GLY A 176 8.12 -4.04 23.13
CA GLY A 176 7.86 -2.86 22.30
C GLY A 176 6.37 -2.49 22.31
N MET A 177 5.49 -3.47 22.08
CA MET A 177 4.03 -3.27 22.14
C MET A 177 3.57 -2.84 23.53
N ARG A 178 4.05 -3.50 24.59
CA ARG A 178 3.67 -3.18 25.97
C ARG A 178 4.03 -1.75 26.35
N ASP A 179 5.23 -1.31 26.00
CA ASP A 179 5.68 0.04 26.34
C ASP A 179 4.98 1.08 25.46
N ALA A 180 4.65 0.76 24.21
CA ALA A 180 3.76 1.59 23.37
C ALA A 180 2.34 1.72 23.97
N PHE A 181 1.77 0.64 24.51
CA PHE A 181 0.48 0.74 25.22
C PHE A 181 0.54 1.67 26.43
N LYS A 182 1.65 1.67 27.18
CA LYS A 182 1.84 2.62 28.30
C LYS A 182 1.84 4.07 27.82
N VAL A 183 2.52 4.36 26.71
CA VAL A 183 2.54 5.70 26.10
C VAL A 183 1.12 6.17 25.74
N PHE A 184 0.28 5.28 25.20
CA PHE A 184 -1.13 5.61 24.93
C PHE A 184 -1.96 5.78 26.21
N GLN A 185 -1.73 4.96 27.24
CA GLN A 185 -2.43 5.05 28.52
C GLN A 185 -2.14 6.37 29.23
N GLU A 186 -0.89 6.85 29.19
CA GLU A 186 -0.49 8.15 29.73
C GLU A 186 -1.15 9.33 28.99
N ALA A 187 -1.48 9.13 27.72
CA ALA A 187 -2.10 10.14 26.84
C ALA A 187 -3.63 10.00 26.72
N SER A 188 -4.27 9.28 27.64
CA SER A 188 -5.72 9.00 27.65
C SER A 188 -6.55 10.28 27.61
N GLY A 189 -7.64 10.29 26.83
CA GLY A 189 -8.59 11.41 26.73
C GLY A 189 -8.41 12.30 25.49
N SER A 190 -7.49 11.94 24.58
CA SER A 190 -7.37 12.58 23.27
C SER A 190 -8.54 12.26 22.35
N THR A 191 -8.93 13.22 21.52
CA THR A 191 -9.88 13.04 20.41
C THR A 191 -9.20 12.66 19.10
N ASN A 192 -7.86 12.68 19.05
CA ASN A 192 -7.08 12.32 17.88
C ASN A 192 -7.20 10.82 17.58
N VAL A 193 -6.99 10.45 16.32
CA VAL A 193 -7.01 9.05 15.88
C VAL A 193 -5.75 8.32 16.37
N PRO A 194 -5.87 7.32 17.28
CA PRO A 194 -4.70 6.67 17.87
C PRO A 194 -4.25 5.47 17.02
N ALA A 195 -2.97 5.44 16.63
CA ALA A 195 -2.40 4.30 15.91
C ALA A 195 -0.99 3.91 16.36
N MET A 196 -0.81 2.62 16.59
CA MET A 196 0.48 1.98 16.82
C MET A 196 1.00 1.44 15.49
N MET A 197 2.19 1.87 15.06
CA MET A 197 2.82 1.40 13.83
C MET A 197 4.06 0.56 14.17
N ILE A 198 3.97 -0.75 14.02
CA ILE A 198 5.05 -1.71 14.29
C ILE A 198 5.85 -1.93 13.01
N LEU A 199 7.15 -1.66 13.08
CA LEU A 199 8.09 -1.68 11.95
C LEU A 199 9.13 -2.77 12.22
N THR A 200 9.08 -3.91 11.51
CA THR A 200 9.98 -5.05 11.79
C THR A 200 10.32 -5.84 10.54
N ASP A 201 11.53 -6.39 10.48
CA ASP A 201 12.01 -7.26 9.41
C ASP A 201 12.07 -8.74 9.80
N GLY A 202 11.68 -9.06 11.05
CA GLY A 202 12.08 -10.30 11.69
C GLY A 202 10.96 -11.19 12.22
N MET A 203 11.38 -12.37 12.66
CA MET A 203 10.60 -13.25 13.54
C MET A 203 10.89 -12.85 14.99
N PRO A 204 9.88 -12.63 15.84
CA PRO A 204 10.11 -12.37 17.26
C PRO A 204 10.74 -13.62 17.91
N ASN A 205 12.01 -13.49 18.32
CA ASN A 205 12.85 -14.62 18.75
C ASN A 205 13.19 -14.58 20.25
N TYR A 206 12.81 -13.52 20.98
CA TYR A 206 13.20 -13.32 22.38
C TYR A 206 11.99 -12.96 23.28
N MET A 207 11.89 -13.64 24.43
CA MET A 207 10.89 -13.40 25.49
C MET A 207 9.42 -13.34 25.04
N CYS A 208 9.04 -14.20 24.09
CA CYS A 208 7.64 -14.35 23.70
C CYS A 208 6.77 -14.77 24.90
N PRO A 209 5.55 -14.23 25.06
CA PRO A 209 4.63 -14.68 26.10
C PRO A 209 4.40 -16.19 26.00
N ARG A 210 4.33 -16.88 27.15
CA ARG A 210 4.21 -18.36 27.23
C ARG A 210 2.98 -18.91 26.47
N GLU A 211 1.94 -18.09 26.38
CA GLU A 211 0.66 -18.35 25.70
C GLU A 211 0.70 -18.02 24.20
N GLY A 212 1.73 -17.32 23.72
CA GLY A 212 1.78 -16.73 22.37
C GLY A 212 1.20 -15.31 22.30
N TYR A 213 1.56 -14.57 21.25
CA TYR A 213 1.15 -13.16 21.07
C TYR A 213 -0.37 -13.02 20.95
N VAL A 214 -0.99 -13.81 20.06
CA VAL A 214 -2.42 -13.72 19.73
C VAL A 214 -3.31 -14.01 20.95
N PRO A 215 -3.15 -15.13 21.69
CA PRO A 215 -3.99 -15.38 22.87
C PRO A 215 -3.82 -14.30 23.93
N LYS A 216 -2.58 -13.85 24.17
CA LYS A 216 -2.33 -12.82 25.18
C LYS A 216 -2.93 -11.47 24.79
N LEU A 217 -2.81 -11.06 23.52
CA LEU A 217 -3.43 -9.83 23.02
C LEU A 217 -4.96 -9.88 23.15
N ARG A 218 -5.60 -11.01 22.84
CA ARG A 218 -7.06 -11.15 23.04
C ARG A 218 -7.48 -10.92 24.49
N THR A 219 -6.67 -11.29 25.48
CA THR A 219 -6.94 -10.99 26.90
C THR A 219 -6.75 -9.52 27.29
N MET A 220 -6.05 -8.73 26.46
CA MET A 220 -5.75 -7.32 26.70
C MET A 220 -6.69 -6.36 25.95
N ALA A 221 -7.55 -6.89 25.07
CA ALA A 221 -8.55 -6.09 24.37
C ALA A 221 -9.62 -5.56 25.35
N PRO A 222 -10.21 -4.36 25.11
CA PRO A 222 -9.98 -3.47 23.96
C PRO A 222 -8.67 -2.67 24.06
N PHE A 223 -8.03 -2.44 22.91
CA PHE A 223 -6.78 -1.67 22.84
C PHE A 223 -7.03 -0.15 22.77
N PRO A 224 -6.08 0.67 23.25
CA PRO A 224 -6.20 2.13 23.18
C PRO A 224 -5.95 2.70 21.76
N ALA A 225 -5.35 1.92 20.85
CA ALA A 225 -4.96 2.35 19.50
C ALA A 225 -5.11 1.20 18.49
N SER A 226 -5.33 1.53 17.21
CA SER A 226 -5.28 0.53 16.14
C SER A 226 -3.85 0.08 15.89
N ILE A 227 -3.62 -1.22 15.71
CA ILE A 227 -2.26 -1.78 15.56
C ILE A 227 -1.99 -2.10 14.09
N HIS A 228 -1.07 -1.38 13.49
CA HIS A 228 -0.62 -1.57 12.11
C HIS A 228 0.76 -2.23 12.11
N THR A 229 0.96 -3.24 11.26
CA THR A 229 2.21 -3.99 11.18
C THR A 229 2.82 -3.87 9.79
N PHE A 230 4.09 -3.49 9.72
CA PHE A 230 4.86 -3.33 8.49
C PHE A 230 6.02 -4.32 8.50
N GLY A 231 5.97 -5.27 7.57
CA GLY A 231 6.97 -6.32 7.42
C GLY A 231 7.97 -5.99 6.32
N PHE A 232 9.25 -5.90 6.65
CA PHE A 232 10.32 -5.60 5.70
C PHE A 232 11.08 -6.86 5.24
N GLY A 233 11.41 -6.92 3.95
CA GLY A 233 12.25 -7.98 3.38
C GLY A 233 11.50 -9.31 3.21
N TYR A 234 12.22 -10.44 3.15
CA TYR A 234 11.62 -11.77 2.88
C TYR A 234 11.75 -12.77 4.03
N SER A 235 12.22 -12.31 5.20
CA SER A 235 12.53 -13.18 6.35
C SER A 235 11.65 -12.86 7.58
N LEU A 236 10.35 -12.64 7.34
CA LEU A 236 9.40 -12.24 8.38
C LEU A 236 8.27 -13.27 8.60
N ASN A 237 7.69 -13.28 9.80
CA ASN A 237 6.49 -14.05 10.10
C ASN A 237 5.24 -13.24 9.76
N SER A 238 4.86 -13.19 8.47
CA SER A 238 3.67 -12.45 8.01
C SER A 238 2.37 -12.89 8.63
N HIS A 239 2.26 -14.18 8.97
CA HIS A 239 1.06 -14.71 9.60
C HIS A 239 0.85 -14.11 11.00
N LEU A 240 1.94 -14.06 11.79
CA LEU A 240 1.92 -13.43 13.10
C LEU A 240 1.63 -11.93 13.01
N LEU A 241 2.31 -11.21 12.10
CA LEU A 241 2.12 -9.77 11.92
C LEU A 241 0.69 -9.42 11.47
N LYS A 242 0.14 -10.22 10.54
CA LYS A 242 -1.27 -10.10 10.14
C LYS A 242 -2.20 -10.36 11.32
N SER A 243 -1.99 -11.44 12.07
CA SER A 243 -2.85 -11.78 13.21
C SER A 243 -2.84 -10.70 14.30
N ILE A 244 -1.69 -10.06 14.55
CA ILE A 244 -1.58 -8.92 15.47
C ILE A 244 -2.36 -7.72 14.95
N ALA A 245 -2.23 -7.39 13.65
CA ALA A 245 -2.96 -6.30 13.04
C ALA A 245 -4.48 -6.54 13.03
N ASP A 246 -4.90 -7.77 12.75
CA ASP A 246 -6.31 -8.21 12.77
C ASP A 246 -6.93 -7.95 14.15
N ILE A 247 -6.35 -8.54 15.20
CA ILE A 247 -6.80 -8.37 16.59
C ILE A 247 -6.76 -6.89 17.03
N GLY A 248 -5.73 -6.17 16.60
CA GLY A 248 -5.55 -4.75 16.90
C GLY A 248 -6.40 -3.81 16.05
N GLY A 249 -7.26 -4.31 15.15
CA GLY A 249 -8.11 -3.48 14.30
C GLY A 249 -7.35 -2.62 13.28
N GLY A 250 -6.07 -2.91 13.00
CA GLY A 250 -5.24 -2.19 12.02
C GLY A 250 -4.81 -3.07 10.83
N ASN A 251 -3.95 -2.53 9.97
CA ASN A 251 -3.61 -3.17 8.69
C ASN A 251 -2.21 -3.79 8.70
N TYR A 252 -2.05 -4.94 8.06
CA TYR A 252 -0.74 -5.52 7.75
C TYR A 252 -0.32 -5.13 6.33
N ALA A 253 0.93 -4.67 6.19
CA ALA A 253 1.51 -4.31 4.91
C ALA A 253 2.88 -4.99 4.72
N PHE A 254 3.05 -5.60 3.55
CA PHE A 254 4.29 -6.24 3.14
C PHE A 254 5.14 -5.28 2.29
N ILE A 255 6.40 -5.11 2.66
CA ILE A 255 7.35 -4.23 1.99
C ILE A 255 8.53 -5.08 1.49
N PRO A 256 8.51 -5.50 0.22
CA PRO A 256 9.55 -6.36 -0.34
C PRO A 256 10.88 -5.65 -0.53
N ASP A 257 10.86 -4.34 -0.79
CA ASP A 257 12.04 -3.57 -1.21
C ASP A 257 11.90 -2.07 -0.94
N ALA A 258 13.02 -1.35 -1.06
CA ALA A 258 13.10 0.09 -0.79
C ALA A 258 12.18 0.95 -1.66
N GLY A 259 11.86 0.50 -2.88
CA GLY A 259 11.00 1.22 -3.82
C GLY A 259 9.53 1.23 -3.39
N MET A 260 9.10 0.25 -2.59
CA MET A 260 7.73 0.17 -2.08
C MET A 260 7.54 0.82 -0.70
N ILE A 261 8.58 1.43 -0.12
CA ILE A 261 8.48 2.00 1.23
C ILE A 261 7.69 3.30 1.22
N GLY A 262 8.05 4.24 0.34
CA GLY A 262 7.33 5.50 0.23
C GLY A 262 5.83 5.26 0.01
N THR A 263 5.52 4.40 -0.96
CA THR A 263 4.15 4.05 -1.33
C THR A 263 3.32 3.51 -0.17
N VAL A 264 3.82 2.48 0.52
CA VAL A 264 3.08 1.81 1.60
C VAL A 264 2.90 2.73 2.81
N PHE A 265 3.92 3.51 3.19
CA PHE A 265 3.84 4.43 4.33
C PHE A 265 2.94 5.62 4.06
N VAL A 266 3.08 6.25 2.89
CA VAL A 266 2.25 7.37 2.47
C VAL A 266 0.78 6.97 2.53
N HIS A 267 0.42 5.82 1.96
CA HIS A 267 -0.95 5.32 2.04
C HIS A 267 -1.42 5.00 3.46
N ALA A 268 -0.58 4.36 4.28
CA ALA A 268 -0.97 4.04 5.66
C ALA A 268 -1.28 5.28 6.49
N VAL A 269 -0.45 6.33 6.36
CA VAL A 269 -0.65 7.60 7.06
C VAL A 269 -1.82 8.37 6.47
N ALA A 270 -1.96 8.42 5.14
CA ALA A 270 -3.09 9.07 4.47
C ALA A 270 -4.43 8.47 4.88
N ASN A 271 -4.51 7.13 4.99
CA ASN A 271 -5.71 6.45 5.46
C ASN A 271 -6.08 6.88 6.89
N LEU A 272 -5.08 6.99 7.77
CA LEU A 272 -5.28 7.41 9.15
C LEU A 272 -5.75 8.86 9.20
N GLN A 273 -5.08 9.74 8.47
CA GLN A 273 -5.36 11.17 8.33
C GLN A 273 -6.69 11.50 7.65
N ALA A 274 -7.36 10.51 7.05
CA ALA A 274 -8.67 10.64 6.43
C ALA A 274 -9.80 9.94 7.24
N THR A 275 -9.55 9.52 8.48
CA THR A 275 -10.54 8.80 9.32
C THR A 275 -11.67 9.71 9.79
N HIS A 276 -12.94 9.35 9.49
CA HIS A 276 -14.15 10.02 9.99
C HIS A 276 -14.65 9.40 11.29
N ALA A 277 -14.75 8.06 11.31
CA ALA A 277 -15.28 7.30 12.44
C ALA A 277 -14.27 6.25 12.93
N MET A 278 -14.13 6.15 14.25
CA MET A 278 -13.23 5.21 14.92
C MET A 278 -14.01 4.09 15.61
N ASN A 279 -13.43 2.88 15.63
CA ASN A 279 -13.97 1.71 16.33
C ASN A 279 -15.43 1.41 16.01
N ALA A 280 -15.81 1.52 14.74
CA ALA A 280 -17.17 1.24 14.29
C ALA A 280 -17.48 -0.26 14.48
N THR A 281 -18.57 -0.55 15.20
CA THR A 281 -19.07 -1.90 15.45
C THR A 281 -20.49 -2.01 14.92
N LEU A 282 -20.71 -2.95 14.01
CA LEU A 282 -22.00 -3.24 13.42
C LEU A 282 -22.65 -4.40 14.19
N THR A 283 -23.81 -4.16 14.77
CA THR A 283 -24.64 -5.17 15.44
C THR A 283 -25.88 -5.44 14.59
N LEU A 284 -26.08 -6.70 14.21
CA LEU A 284 -27.24 -7.17 13.48
C LEU A 284 -28.13 -8.00 14.40
N THR A 285 -29.41 -7.67 14.47
CA THR A 285 -30.41 -8.41 15.23
C THR A 285 -31.45 -8.97 14.26
N TYR A 286 -31.71 -10.27 14.34
CA TYR A 286 -32.60 -10.97 13.40
C TYR A 286 -33.29 -12.18 14.05
N PRO A 287 -34.42 -12.66 13.51
CA PRO A 287 -35.10 -13.88 13.97
C PRO A 287 -34.15 -15.08 14.02
N ALA A 288 -34.12 -15.81 15.14
CA ALA A 288 -33.17 -16.90 15.35
C ALA A 288 -33.20 -18.05 14.31
N PRO A 289 -34.34 -18.38 13.67
CA PRO A 289 -34.35 -19.39 12.60
C PRO A 289 -33.57 -18.96 11.34
N LEU A 290 -33.33 -17.67 11.13
CA LEU A 290 -32.42 -17.19 10.09
C LEU A 290 -30.97 -17.40 10.51
N GLU A 291 -30.16 -17.88 9.57
CA GLU A 291 -28.71 -17.96 9.74
C GLU A 291 -28.05 -16.90 8.85
N ILE A 292 -27.41 -15.92 9.48
CA ILE A 292 -26.63 -14.88 8.79
C ILE A 292 -25.15 -15.07 9.10
N GLN A 293 -24.31 -15.11 8.07
CA GLN A 293 -22.86 -15.26 8.18
C GLN A 293 -22.17 -14.34 7.17
N THR A 294 -20.98 -13.80 7.49
CA THR A 294 -20.23 -13.03 6.48
C THR A 294 -19.73 -13.90 5.34
N ALA A 295 -19.77 -13.37 4.12
CA ALA A 295 -19.28 -14.05 2.93
C ALA A 295 -17.74 -14.12 2.82
N MET A 296 -17.00 -13.38 3.66
CA MET A 296 -15.53 -13.27 3.61
C MET A 296 -14.79 -14.28 4.52
N GLY A 297 -15.48 -15.25 5.12
CA GLY A 297 -14.88 -16.24 6.03
C GLY A 297 -14.34 -15.63 7.34
N GLU A 298 -13.27 -16.20 7.91
CA GLU A 298 -12.62 -15.74 9.16
C GLU A 298 -11.90 -14.38 9.03
N SER A 299 -11.92 -13.74 7.86
CA SER A 299 -11.21 -12.48 7.62
C SER A 299 -11.82 -11.25 8.28
N VAL A 300 -13.00 -11.40 8.89
CA VAL A 300 -13.67 -10.31 9.61
C VAL A 300 -13.89 -10.78 11.04
N ASP A 301 -13.30 -10.08 12.01
CA ASP A 301 -13.48 -10.35 13.44
C ASP A 301 -14.98 -10.24 13.79
N GLN A 302 -15.56 -11.40 14.10
CA GLN A 302 -16.97 -11.57 14.45
C GLN A 302 -17.08 -12.36 15.74
N THR A 303 -18.05 -11.98 16.57
CA THR A 303 -18.49 -12.86 17.65
C THR A 303 -19.47 -13.88 17.07
N PRO A 304 -19.41 -15.16 17.50
CA PRO A 304 -20.45 -16.12 17.16
C PRO A 304 -21.84 -15.55 17.45
N PRO A 305 -22.86 -15.81 16.61
CA PRO A 305 -24.20 -15.33 16.87
C PRO A 305 -24.67 -15.77 18.25
N HIS A 306 -25.12 -14.82 19.07
CA HIS A 306 -25.69 -15.12 20.37
C HIS A 306 -27.22 -15.08 20.27
N THR A 307 -27.85 -16.18 20.66
CA THR A 307 -29.31 -16.30 20.64
C THR A 307 -29.88 -15.91 22.00
N HIS A 308 -30.85 -15.01 21.99
CA HIS A 308 -31.51 -14.50 23.18
C HIS A 308 -33.03 -14.52 23.00
N VAL A 309 -33.76 -14.64 24.11
CA VAL A 309 -35.22 -14.61 24.13
C VAL A 309 -35.65 -13.25 24.64
N HIS A 310 -36.45 -12.53 23.85
CA HIS A 310 -37.01 -11.24 24.21
C HIS A 310 -38.52 -11.28 23.99
N HIS A 311 -39.31 -10.99 25.03
CA HIS A 311 -40.78 -11.02 24.99
C HIS A 311 -41.37 -12.33 24.40
N GLY A 312 -40.79 -13.48 24.75
CA GLY A 312 -41.23 -14.80 24.28
C GLY A 312 -40.82 -15.15 22.84
N LYS A 313 -40.13 -14.25 22.13
CA LYS A 313 -39.58 -14.49 20.78
C LYS A 313 -38.07 -14.66 20.81
N THR A 314 -37.56 -15.56 19.97
CA THR A 314 -36.12 -15.89 19.92
C THR A 314 -35.43 -15.10 18.81
N TYR A 315 -34.43 -14.31 19.17
CA TYR A 315 -33.62 -13.51 18.27
C TYR A 315 -32.15 -13.93 18.34
N SER A 316 -31.42 -13.75 17.25
CA SER A 316 -29.97 -13.91 17.16
C SER A 316 -29.32 -12.56 16.92
N THR A 317 -28.21 -12.31 17.61
CA THR A 317 -27.40 -11.09 17.48
C THR A 317 -26.02 -11.43 16.94
N LEU A 318 -25.60 -10.77 15.85
CA LEU A 318 -24.27 -10.89 15.24
C LEU A 318 -23.53 -9.56 15.35
N ASN A 319 -22.34 -9.56 15.96
CA ASN A 319 -21.47 -8.38 16.02
C ASN A 319 -20.32 -8.52 15.04
N ILE A 320 -20.12 -7.48 14.24
CA ILE A 320 -19.08 -7.37 13.22
C ILE A 320 -18.24 -6.14 13.54
N ASN A 321 -16.94 -6.34 13.76
CA ASN A 321 -16.02 -5.22 13.94
C ASN A 321 -15.67 -4.60 12.58
N VAL A 322 -16.14 -3.38 12.32
CA VAL A 322 -15.89 -2.66 11.06
C VAL A 322 -14.56 -1.90 11.12
N GLY A 323 -14.18 -1.44 12.32
CA GLY A 323 -12.96 -0.65 12.54
C GLY A 323 -13.12 0.82 12.13
N ASN A 324 -12.07 1.39 11.53
CA ASN A 324 -12.07 2.81 11.14
C ASN A 324 -12.73 3.01 9.77
N VAL A 325 -13.58 4.03 9.67
CA VAL A 325 -14.25 4.46 8.42
C VAL A 325 -13.71 5.82 8.00
N LEU A 326 -13.37 5.97 6.72
CA LEU A 326 -12.69 7.14 6.17
C LEU A 326 -13.68 8.05 5.44
N TYR A 327 -13.42 9.36 5.39
CA TYR A 327 -14.21 10.29 4.57
C TYR A 327 -14.25 9.86 3.10
N GLY A 328 -15.40 9.97 2.44
CA GLY A 328 -15.56 9.68 1.01
C GLY A 328 -15.29 8.24 0.58
N GLN A 329 -15.26 7.29 1.51
CA GLN A 329 -14.97 5.88 1.24
C GLN A 329 -15.96 4.95 1.92
N ALA A 330 -16.93 4.48 1.14
CA ALA A 330 -17.96 3.54 1.58
C ALA A 330 -17.37 2.21 2.06
N ARG A 331 -17.99 1.63 3.09
CA ARG A 331 -17.67 0.30 3.62
C ARG A 331 -18.79 -0.67 3.32
N ASN A 332 -18.48 -1.67 2.48
CA ASN A 332 -19.45 -2.65 2.02
C ASN A 332 -19.21 -4.03 2.63
N ILE A 333 -20.20 -4.60 3.31
CA ILE A 333 -20.11 -5.94 3.91
C ILE A 333 -21.14 -6.84 3.24
N VAL A 334 -20.70 -8.00 2.75
CA VAL A 334 -21.57 -9.00 2.11
C VAL A 334 -21.86 -10.11 3.10
N LEU A 335 -23.15 -10.33 3.38
CA LEU A 335 -23.65 -11.37 4.27
C LEU A 335 -24.41 -12.42 3.46
N ARG A 336 -24.22 -13.69 3.81
CA ARG A 336 -25.02 -14.81 3.31
C ARG A 336 -26.16 -15.08 4.29
N VAL A 337 -27.37 -15.20 3.77
CA VAL A 337 -28.58 -15.47 4.53
C VAL A 337 -29.07 -16.87 4.18
N LYS A 338 -29.30 -17.72 5.18
CA LYS A 338 -29.87 -19.06 4.99
C LYS A 338 -31.21 -19.19 5.73
N ASN A 339 -31.92 -20.28 5.44
CA ASN A 339 -33.20 -20.64 6.06
C ASN A 339 -34.34 -19.62 5.83
N ILE A 340 -34.26 -18.83 4.75
CA ILE A 340 -35.33 -17.91 4.35
C ILE A 340 -36.69 -18.61 4.21
N PRO A 341 -36.81 -19.79 3.53
CA PRO A 341 -38.10 -20.47 3.39
C PRO A 341 -38.69 -20.95 4.73
N THR A 342 -37.84 -21.34 5.66
CA THR A 342 -38.25 -21.78 7.01
C THR A 342 -38.88 -20.63 7.77
N VAL A 343 -38.33 -19.42 7.67
CA VAL A 343 -38.84 -18.25 8.40
C VAL A 343 -40.12 -17.71 7.74
N GLN A 344 -40.23 -17.82 6.41
CA GLN A 344 -41.46 -17.51 5.68
C GLN A 344 -42.64 -18.41 6.07
N SER A 345 -42.38 -19.65 6.51
CA SER A 345 -43.43 -20.58 6.94
C SER A 345 -44.00 -20.29 8.33
N VAL A 346 -43.42 -19.32 9.06
CA VAL A 346 -43.84 -18.93 10.40
C VAL A 346 -44.45 -17.52 10.34
N ASP A 347 -45.78 -17.42 10.41
CA ASP A 347 -46.51 -16.16 10.22
C ASP A 347 -46.04 -15.03 11.16
N GLU A 348 -45.69 -15.34 12.41
CA GLU A 348 -45.23 -14.35 13.40
C GLU A 348 -43.84 -13.74 13.11
N LEU A 349 -43.10 -14.33 12.17
CA LEU A 349 -41.75 -13.93 11.76
C LEU A 349 -41.73 -13.39 10.32
N ASN A 350 -42.90 -13.22 9.69
CA ASN A 350 -43.05 -12.74 8.33
C ASN A 350 -43.59 -11.29 8.31
N PRO A 351 -42.93 -10.33 7.65
CA PRO A 351 -41.67 -10.45 6.95
C PRO A 351 -40.48 -10.64 7.90
N PRO A 352 -39.48 -11.47 7.54
CA PRO A 352 -38.26 -11.61 8.33
C PRO A 352 -37.44 -10.34 8.26
N ILE A 353 -37.39 -9.61 9.38
CA ILE A 353 -36.73 -8.31 9.52
C ILE A 353 -35.32 -8.48 10.09
N VAL A 354 -34.38 -7.71 9.55
CA VAL A 354 -33.04 -7.52 10.11
C VAL A 354 -32.91 -6.07 10.54
N ASP A 355 -32.57 -5.88 11.82
CA ASP A 355 -32.23 -4.58 12.40
C ASP A 355 -30.70 -4.47 12.48
N ALA A 356 -30.14 -3.40 11.93
CA ALA A 356 -28.73 -3.11 11.93
C ALA A 356 -28.45 -1.81 12.70
N CYS A 357 -27.48 -1.87 13.60
CA CYS A 357 -27.04 -0.76 14.44
C CYS A 357 -25.53 -0.62 14.32
N LEU A 358 -25.06 0.52 13.85
CA LEU A 358 -23.63 0.85 13.75
C LEU A 358 -23.29 1.84 14.86
N LYS A 359 -22.48 1.40 15.83
CA LYS A 359 -21.96 2.27 16.91
C LYS A 359 -20.53 2.66 16.62
N TYR A 360 -20.22 3.95 16.73
CA TYR A 360 -18.89 4.46 16.42
C TYR A 360 -18.52 5.70 17.23
N LYS A 361 -17.22 6.02 17.30
CA LYS A 361 -16.71 7.25 17.90
C LYS A 361 -16.38 8.24 16.79
N ARG A 362 -16.91 9.47 16.86
CA ARG A 362 -16.54 10.52 15.90
C ARG A 362 -15.14 11.07 16.19
N SER A 363 -14.37 11.32 15.14
CA SER A 363 -13.16 12.15 15.24
C SER A 363 -13.59 13.63 15.23
N THR A 364 -13.77 14.23 16.40
CA THR A 364 -14.26 15.63 16.49
C THR A 364 -13.13 16.62 16.26
N SER A 365 -13.18 17.35 15.15
CA SER A 365 -12.33 18.49 14.83
C SER A 365 -13.08 19.81 15.02
N LYS A 366 -13.62 20.08 16.23
CA LYS A 366 -13.95 21.48 16.57
C LYS A 366 -12.63 22.19 16.89
N ILE A 367 -12.05 22.82 15.87
CA ILE A 367 -11.01 23.85 16.02
C ILE A 367 -11.62 24.93 16.92
N SER A 368 -11.01 25.18 18.08
CA SER A 368 -11.38 26.32 18.91
C SER A 368 -11.09 27.60 18.12
N GLU A 369 -12.13 28.36 17.81
CA GLU A 369 -11.96 29.79 17.56
C GLU A 369 -11.29 30.39 18.80
N ASP A 370 -10.18 31.08 18.57
CA ASP A 370 -9.30 31.69 19.54
C ASP A 370 -9.99 32.90 20.18
N ASP A 371 -10.92 32.64 21.10
CA ASP A 371 -11.59 33.67 21.87
C ASP A 371 -10.87 33.89 23.21
N GLY A 372 -9.57 34.22 23.12
CA GLY A 372 -8.74 34.91 24.12
C GLY A 372 -8.78 34.46 25.60
N SER A 373 -9.41 33.34 25.91
CA SER A 373 -9.69 32.87 27.26
C SER A 373 -8.90 31.59 27.53
N PRO A 374 -8.29 31.45 28.72
CA PRO A 374 -7.43 30.32 29.02
C PRO A 374 -8.26 29.04 28.92
N ALA A 375 -7.94 28.21 27.92
CA ALA A 375 -8.62 26.94 27.66
C ALA A 375 -8.65 26.10 28.95
N SER A 376 -9.86 25.82 29.43
CA SER A 376 -10.10 24.85 30.50
C SER A 376 -9.58 23.47 30.06
N PRO A 377 -8.74 22.77 30.85
CA PRO A 377 -8.10 21.51 30.48
C PRO A 377 -9.02 20.28 30.57
N PHE A 378 -10.35 20.47 30.58
CA PHE A 378 -11.29 19.34 30.62
C PHE A 378 -11.47 18.74 29.23
N ALA A 379 -10.76 17.63 29.02
CA ALA A 379 -10.88 16.69 27.90
C ALA A 379 -12.35 16.47 27.50
N ARG A 380 -12.70 16.83 26.26
CA ARG A 380 -14.00 16.46 25.68
C ARG A 380 -13.98 14.97 25.35
N SER A 381 -14.86 14.21 25.99
CA SER A 381 -15.03 12.78 25.74
C SER A 381 -15.45 12.55 24.27
N PRO A 382 -14.97 11.50 23.60
CA PRO A 382 -15.35 11.21 22.21
C PRO A 382 -16.87 11.03 22.11
N VAL A 383 -17.48 11.72 21.15
CA VAL A 383 -18.93 11.62 20.90
C VAL A 383 -19.21 10.25 20.30
N LEU A 384 -19.94 9.42 21.06
CA LEU A 384 -20.53 8.17 20.56
C LEU A 384 -21.71 8.53 19.66
N ALA A 385 -21.67 8.04 18.43
CA ALA A 385 -22.74 8.21 17.45
C ALA A 385 -23.25 6.83 17.02
N GLU A 386 -24.49 6.81 16.55
CA GLU A 386 -25.18 5.59 16.12
C GLU A 386 -25.87 5.84 14.79
N ALA A 387 -25.77 4.88 13.88
CA ALA A 387 -26.56 4.83 12.65
C ALA A 387 -27.36 3.53 12.64
N VAL A 388 -28.63 3.61 12.26
CA VAL A 388 -29.55 2.46 12.28
C VAL A 388 -30.18 2.23 10.92
N ALA A 389 -30.42 0.97 10.59
CA ALA A 389 -31.12 0.57 9.38
C ALA A 389 -31.97 -0.66 9.67
N ARG A 390 -33.15 -0.74 9.05
CA ARG A 390 -34.09 -1.83 9.23
C ARG A 390 -34.65 -2.24 7.88
N ARG A 391 -34.60 -3.55 7.57
CA ARG A 391 -35.13 -4.05 6.29
C ARG A 391 -35.52 -5.52 6.36
N SER A 392 -36.44 -5.95 5.51
CA SER A 392 -36.74 -7.39 5.39
C SER A 392 -35.78 -8.06 4.42
N VAL A 393 -35.34 -9.29 4.73
CA VAL A 393 -34.54 -10.09 3.77
C VAL A 393 -35.33 -10.51 2.51
N LEU A 394 -36.64 -10.27 2.47
CA LEU A 394 -37.49 -10.50 1.31
C LEU A 394 -37.64 -9.28 0.40
N ASP A 395 -37.26 -8.10 0.88
CA ASP A 395 -37.32 -6.90 0.07
C ASP A 395 -36.36 -7.02 -1.11
N SER A 396 -36.75 -6.48 -2.27
CA SER A 396 -35.88 -6.47 -3.44
C SER A 396 -35.17 -5.13 -3.55
N SER A 397 -33.84 -5.16 -3.46
CA SER A 397 -33.00 -3.98 -3.69
C SER A 397 -32.59 -3.87 -5.15
N ARG A 398 -32.46 -2.65 -5.67
CA ARG A 398 -31.99 -2.38 -7.03
C ARG A 398 -30.51 -1.97 -7.01
N ILE A 399 -29.65 -2.90 -6.64
CA ILE A 399 -28.19 -2.73 -6.81
C ILE A 399 -27.84 -3.04 -8.27
N PRO A 400 -27.02 -2.25 -8.96
CA PRO A 400 -26.53 -2.62 -10.29
C PRO A 400 -25.82 -3.98 -10.27
N SER A 401 -26.12 -4.83 -11.25
CA SER A 401 -25.58 -6.21 -11.31
C SER A 401 -24.04 -6.24 -11.35
N ALA A 402 -23.41 -5.23 -11.98
CA ALA A 402 -21.96 -5.06 -11.98
C ALA A 402 -21.38 -4.80 -10.58
N THR A 403 -22.03 -3.95 -9.78
CA THR A 403 -21.64 -3.65 -8.39
C THR A 403 -21.80 -4.87 -7.49
N MET A 404 -22.87 -5.64 -7.69
CA MET A 404 -23.08 -6.91 -7.01
C MET A 404 -21.96 -7.90 -7.33
N ALA A 405 -21.66 -8.07 -8.63
CA ALA A 405 -20.61 -8.96 -9.09
C ALA A 405 -19.24 -8.60 -8.50
N TYR A 406 -18.92 -7.31 -8.38
CA TYR A 406 -17.70 -6.83 -7.74
C TYR A 406 -17.62 -7.23 -6.27
N HIS A 407 -18.64 -6.90 -5.48
CA HIS A 407 -18.63 -7.17 -4.03
C HIS A 407 -18.64 -8.66 -3.72
N GLU A 408 -19.38 -9.45 -4.49
CA GLU A 408 -19.39 -10.90 -4.35
C GLU A 408 -18.03 -11.51 -4.73
N SER A 409 -17.46 -11.10 -5.87
CA SER A 409 -16.13 -11.56 -6.32
C SER A 409 -15.06 -11.23 -5.28
N ARG A 410 -15.07 -10.00 -4.76
CA ARG A 410 -14.17 -9.58 -3.67
C ARG A 410 -14.33 -10.47 -2.43
N ALA A 411 -15.56 -10.78 -2.02
CA ALA A 411 -15.81 -11.62 -0.85
C ALA A 411 -15.30 -13.05 -1.07
N ARG A 412 -15.50 -13.63 -2.27
CA ARG A 412 -14.98 -14.95 -2.64
C ARG A 412 -13.45 -14.98 -2.66
N ILE A 413 -12.79 -13.95 -3.19
CA ILE A 413 -11.32 -13.78 -3.16
C ILE A 413 -10.82 -13.73 -1.71
N CYS A 414 -11.45 -12.91 -0.86
CA CYS A 414 -11.08 -12.83 0.56
C CYS A 414 -11.25 -14.18 1.26
N SER A 415 -12.35 -14.89 1.00
CA SER A 415 -12.59 -16.23 1.56
C SER A 415 -11.52 -17.24 1.12
N PHE A 416 -11.14 -17.25 -0.17
CA PHE A 416 -10.07 -18.11 -0.69
C PHE A 416 -8.74 -17.84 0.02
N LEU A 417 -8.32 -16.57 0.09
CA LEU A 417 -7.09 -16.18 0.76
C LEU A 417 -7.15 -16.49 2.26
N SER A 418 -8.26 -16.22 2.93
CA SER A 418 -8.47 -16.52 4.35
C SER A 418 -8.31 -18.02 4.63
N SER A 419 -8.84 -18.87 3.75
CA SER A 419 -8.75 -20.32 3.88
C SER A 419 -7.32 -20.84 3.65
N THR A 420 -6.51 -20.09 2.91
CA THR A 420 -5.10 -20.42 2.63
C THR A 420 -4.20 -20.02 3.80
N PHE A 421 -4.53 -18.96 4.53
CA PHE A 421 -3.71 -18.40 5.60
C PHE A 421 -4.38 -18.44 6.98
N SER A 422 -5.23 -19.44 7.26
CA SER A 422 -6.15 -19.51 8.41
C SER A 422 -5.57 -18.94 9.72
N SER A 423 -6.39 -18.18 10.42
CA SER A 423 -6.05 -17.37 11.60
C SER A 423 -5.70 -18.16 12.86
N GLN A 424 -5.92 -19.47 12.86
CA GLN A 424 -5.61 -20.35 14.00
C GLN A 424 -4.12 -20.69 14.03
N ILE A 425 -3.33 -19.87 14.70
CA ILE A 425 -1.94 -20.22 15.06
C ILE A 425 -1.99 -21.47 15.95
N ARG A 426 -1.68 -22.66 15.40
CA ARG A 426 -1.34 -23.80 16.27
C ARG A 426 0.08 -23.57 16.77
N ARG A 427 0.37 -24.05 17.98
CA ARG A 427 1.71 -23.95 18.61
C ARG A 427 2.83 -24.54 17.73
N GLU A 428 2.46 -25.45 16.84
CA GLU A 428 3.31 -26.14 15.85
C GLU A 428 3.59 -25.29 14.59
N ASP A 429 2.70 -24.34 14.24
CA ASP A 429 2.81 -23.52 13.02
C ASP A 429 3.87 -22.40 13.14
N LEU A 430 4.32 -22.09 14.35
CA LEU A 430 5.38 -21.11 14.60
C LEU A 430 6.76 -21.53 14.05
N GLN A 431 6.95 -22.83 13.73
CA GLN A 431 8.19 -23.39 13.18
C GLN A 431 8.07 -23.79 11.70
N SER A 432 6.85 -23.81 11.14
CA SER A 432 6.55 -24.28 9.79
C SER A 432 6.46 -23.11 8.81
N ARG A 433 7.24 -23.14 7.71
CA ARG A 433 7.14 -22.18 6.59
C ARG A 433 5.91 -22.39 5.70
N THR A 434 5.05 -23.35 6.04
CA THR A 434 3.85 -23.70 5.28
C THR A 434 2.62 -23.08 5.96
N PRO A 435 1.94 -22.11 5.31
CA PRO A 435 0.69 -21.56 5.81
C PRO A 435 -0.42 -22.60 5.66
N CYS A 436 -0.95 -23.06 6.80
CA CYS A 436 -1.95 -24.11 6.97
C CYS A 436 -1.60 -25.46 6.31
N GLY A 437 -2.17 -26.57 6.80
CA GLY A 437 -1.88 -27.92 6.28
C GLY A 437 -2.30 -28.21 4.83
N LYS A 438 -2.50 -27.18 3.98
CA LYS A 438 -2.82 -27.30 2.56
C LYS A 438 -1.54 -27.47 1.74
N THR A 439 -1.59 -28.35 0.74
CA THR A 439 -0.49 -28.50 -0.22
C THR A 439 -0.55 -27.38 -1.26
N PHE A 440 0.61 -26.96 -1.78
CA PHE A 440 0.68 -25.97 -2.87
C PHE A 440 -0.20 -26.33 -4.08
N THR A 441 -0.33 -27.63 -4.38
CA THR A 441 -1.22 -28.13 -5.44
C THR A 441 -2.70 -27.91 -5.14
N ALA A 442 -3.12 -28.04 -3.87
CA ALA A 442 -4.49 -27.74 -3.46
C ALA A 442 -4.80 -26.25 -3.59
N ILE A 443 -3.85 -25.37 -3.21
CA ILE A 443 -4.00 -23.92 -3.35
C ILE A 443 -4.20 -23.54 -4.83
N GLY A 444 -3.40 -24.12 -5.74
CA GLY A 444 -3.54 -23.89 -7.18
C GLY A 444 -4.88 -24.38 -7.75
N ALA A 445 -5.38 -25.53 -7.29
CA ALA A 445 -6.67 -26.07 -7.73
C ALA A 445 -7.86 -25.23 -7.23
N GLU A 446 -7.82 -24.79 -5.96
CA GLU A 446 -8.83 -23.89 -5.40
C GLU A 446 -8.84 -22.53 -6.12
N PHE A 447 -7.66 -21.99 -6.45
CA PHE A 447 -7.53 -20.77 -7.25
C PHE A 447 -8.14 -20.94 -8.65
N ALA A 448 -7.86 -22.06 -9.32
CA ALA A 448 -8.44 -22.34 -10.64
C ALA A 448 -9.97 -22.44 -10.58
N ALA A 449 -10.53 -23.12 -9.55
CA ALA A 449 -11.97 -23.22 -9.36
C ALA A 449 -12.60 -21.85 -9.05
N LEU A 450 -11.95 -21.01 -8.24
CA LEU A 450 -12.37 -19.64 -7.98
C LEU A 450 -12.45 -18.83 -9.29
N MET A 451 -11.46 -19.01 -10.17
CA MET A 451 -11.37 -18.34 -11.47
C MET A 451 -12.33 -18.89 -12.52
N GLU A 452 -13.03 -20.01 -12.30
CA GLU A 452 -14.02 -20.50 -13.27
C GLU A 452 -15.40 -19.84 -13.05
N ASP A 453 -15.73 -19.53 -11.79
CA ASP A 453 -17.04 -19.07 -11.35
C ASP A 453 -16.99 -17.68 -10.69
N LEU A 454 -16.10 -16.80 -11.14
CA LEU A 454 -15.97 -15.44 -10.58
C LEU A 454 -16.90 -14.47 -11.31
N PRO A 455 -17.92 -13.88 -10.65
CA PRO A 455 -18.88 -12.99 -11.31
C PRO A 455 -18.25 -11.78 -12.02
N ALA A 456 -17.14 -11.24 -11.51
CA ALA A 456 -16.49 -10.05 -12.06
C ALA A 456 -16.00 -10.24 -13.51
N GLN A 457 -15.80 -11.48 -13.97
CA GLN A 457 -15.37 -11.75 -15.36
C GLN A 457 -16.38 -11.30 -16.41
N GLN A 458 -17.65 -11.20 -16.03
CA GLN A 458 -18.73 -10.85 -16.94
C GLN A 458 -18.84 -9.34 -17.18
N TYR A 459 -18.08 -8.53 -16.42
CA TYR A 459 -18.21 -7.08 -16.42
C TYR A 459 -16.87 -6.40 -16.73
N MET A 460 -16.95 -5.28 -17.44
CA MET A 460 -15.78 -4.54 -17.94
C MET A 460 -15.64 -3.16 -17.30
N ASP A 461 -16.43 -2.82 -16.28
CA ASP A 461 -16.26 -1.58 -15.51
C ASP A 461 -14.97 -1.62 -14.67
N ASP A 462 -14.52 -0.44 -14.25
CA ASP A 462 -13.22 -0.29 -13.60
C ASP A 462 -13.09 -1.08 -12.29
N LEU A 463 -14.18 -1.23 -11.52
CA LEU A 463 -14.17 -2.01 -10.28
C LEU A 463 -13.95 -3.50 -10.57
N ASN A 464 -14.76 -4.09 -11.45
CA ASN A 464 -14.61 -5.51 -11.79
C ASN A 464 -13.28 -5.78 -12.51
N ARG A 465 -12.86 -4.90 -13.42
CA ARG A 465 -11.58 -5.02 -14.12
C ARG A 465 -10.40 -4.99 -13.15
N SER A 466 -10.43 -4.14 -12.12
CA SER A 466 -9.36 -4.05 -11.12
C SER A 466 -9.12 -5.37 -10.38
N LEU A 467 -10.18 -6.10 -10.02
CA LEU A 467 -10.03 -7.43 -9.41
C LEU A 467 -9.39 -8.43 -10.38
N MET A 468 -9.81 -8.39 -11.65
CA MET A 468 -9.29 -9.29 -12.68
C MET A 468 -7.83 -8.99 -13.05
N GLU A 469 -7.43 -7.72 -13.05
CA GLU A 469 -6.05 -7.29 -13.26
C GLU A 469 -5.13 -7.80 -12.15
N ASP A 470 -5.55 -7.72 -10.89
CA ASP A 470 -4.74 -8.25 -9.76
C ASP A 470 -4.66 -9.78 -9.75
N LEU A 471 -5.75 -10.45 -10.15
CA LEU A 471 -5.81 -11.91 -10.23
C LEU A 471 -4.95 -12.46 -11.37
N THR A 472 -5.19 -12.03 -12.61
CA THR A 472 -4.64 -12.64 -13.84
C THR A 472 -4.25 -11.63 -14.91
N GLY A 473 -4.10 -10.35 -14.57
CA GLY A 473 -3.70 -9.32 -15.53
C GLY A 473 -2.32 -9.59 -16.16
N PRO A 474 -2.07 -9.09 -17.39
CA PRO A 474 -0.75 -9.17 -18.00
C PRO A 474 0.27 -8.33 -17.20
N PRO A 475 1.57 -8.68 -17.21
CA PRO A 475 2.60 -7.89 -16.54
C PRO A 475 2.53 -6.41 -16.91
N PRO A 476 2.61 -5.48 -15.95
CA PRO A 476 3.05 -5.66 -14.55
C PRO A 476 1.95 -6.11 -13.55
N HIS A 477 0.76 -6.46 -14.02
CA HIS A 477 -0.35 -6.93 -13.18
C HIS A 477 -0.31 -8.47 -12.98
N GLY A 478 -1.35 -9.03 -12.35
CA GLY A 478 -1.49 -10.48 -12.16
C GLY A 478 -0.67 -11.04 -11.01
N GLU A 479 -0.32 -10.21 -10.03
CA GLU A 479 0.55 -10.57 -8.90
C GLU A 479 0.03 -11.77 -8.10
N ILE A 480 -1.29 -11.96 -7.99
CA ILE A 480 -1.85 -13.14 -7.30
C ILE A 480 -1.55 -14.42 -8.09
N SER A 481 -1.78 -14.43 -9.40
CA SER A 481 -1.41 -15.58 -10.23
C SER A 481 0.10 -15.83 -10.19
N LEU A 482 0.94 -14.78 -10.27
CA LEU A 482 2.39 -14.90 -10.22
C LEU A 482 2.90 -15.46 -8.88
N ALA A 483 2.26 -15.06 -7.78
CA ALA A 483 2.54 -15.56 -6.44
C ALA A 483 2.25 -17.06 -6.32
N ILE A 484 1.16 -17.54 -6.94
CA ILE A 484 0.68 -18.93 -6.83
C ILE A 484 1.20 -19.81 -7.99
N ASN A 485 1.81 -19.23 -9.03
CA ASN A 485 2.26 -19.96 -10.23
C ASN A 485 3.36 -20.99 -9.94
N THR A 486 4.36 -20.62 -9.14
CA THR A 486 5.47 -21.54 -8.81
C THR A 486 5.70 -21.61 -7.30
N LYS A 487 6.10 -22.79 -6.81
CA LYS A 487 6.49 -22.98 -5.40
C LYS A 487 7.55 -21.97 -4.98
N SER A 488 8.50 -21.67 -5.86
CA SER A 488 9.56 -20.69 -5.61
C SER A 488 8.98 -19.30 -5.33
N ASN A 489 8.10 -18.79 -6.21
CA ASN A 489 7.47 -17.48 -6.02
C ASN A 489 6.61 -17.45 -4.76
N PHE A 490 5.82 -18.50 -4.55
CA PHE A 490 4.94 -18.60 -3.39
C PHE A 490 5.73 -18.47 -2.08
N TYR A 491 6.71 -19.35 -1.86
CA TYR A 491 7.48 -19.34 -0.62
C TYR A 491 8.45 -18.16 -0.49
N ARG A 492 8.85 -17.54 -1.61
CA ARG A 492 9.76 -16.38 -1.58
C ARG A 492 9.03 -15.10 -1.21
N TRP A 493 7.86 -14.85 -1.79
CA TRP A 493 7.17 -13.57 -1.61
C TRP A 493 5.65 -13.69 -1.57
N GLY A 494 5.05 -14.68 -2.24
CA GLY A 494 3.60 -14.89 -2.23
C GLY A 494 3.02 -15.11 -0.83
N VAL A 495 3.72 -15.83 0.04
CA VAL A 495 3.34 -16.05 1.45
C VAL A 495 3.30 -14.77 2.29
N HIS A 496 3.96 -13.71 1.83
CA HIS A 496 3.99 -12.41 2.52
C HIS A 496 3.04 -11.39 1.88
N TYR A 497 2.96 -11.40 0.54
CA TYR A 497 2.12 -10.53 -0.27
C TYR A 497 0.63 -10.86 -0.13
N LEU A 498 0.23 -12.14 -0.29
CA LEU A 498 -1.18 -12.52 -0.28
C LEU A 498 -1.92 -12.17 1.03
N PRO A 499 -1.30 -12.31 2.23
CA PRO A 499 -1.90 -11.79 3.47
C PRO A 499 -2.04 -10.27 3.52
N SER A 500 -1.12 -9.51 2.90
CA SER A 500 -1.20 -8.04 2.77
C SER A 500 -2.36 -7.64 1.87
N TYR A 501 -2.53 -8.32 0.73
CA TYR A 501 -3.66 -8.12 -0.19
C TYR A 501 -5.00 -8.47 0.48
N LEU A 502 -5.06 -9.58 1.22
CA LEU A 502 -6.24 -9.96 2.01
C LEU A 502 -6.62 -8.87 3.03
N SER A 503 -5.63 -8.30 3.71
CA SER A 503 -5.84 -7.21 4.69
C SER A 503 -6.41 -5.96 4.01
N ALA A 504 -5.91 -5.62 2.82
CA ALA A 504 -6.41 -4.50 2.01
C ALA A 504 -7.88 -4.65 1.63
N HIS A 505 -8.29 -5.82 1.12
CA HIS A 505 -9.68 -6.04 0.68
C HIS A 505 -10.67 -6.27 1.82
N SER A 506 -10.28 -7.00 2.87
CA SER A 506 -11.13 -7.19 4.06
C SER A 506 -11.42 -5.86 4.75
N ARG A 507 -10.41 -4.99 4.83
CA ARG A 507 -10.51 -3.64 5.38
C ARG A 507 -10.75 -2.57 4.33
N GLN A 508 -11.05 -2.93 3.08
CA GLN A 508 -11.33 -1.98 1.99
C GLN A 508 -10.46 -0.72 2.04
N MET A 509 -9.15 -0.88 2.11
CA MET A 509 -8.17 0.20 2.28
C MET A 509 -7.10 0.12 1.20
N CYS A 510 -6.69 1.27 0.67
CA CYS A 510 -5.56 1.35 -0.25
C CYS A 510 -4.27 1.24 0.57
N ASN A 511 -3.48 0.19 0.36
CA ASN A 511 -2.21 -0.03 1.06
C ASN A 511 -0.98 -0.02 0.13
N THR A 512 -1.17 0.05 -1.18
CA THR A 512 -0.07 0.06 -2.18
C THR A 512 -0.54 0.70 -3.49
N PHE A 513 0.40 1.27 -4.26
CA PHE A 513 0.17 1.75 -5.63
C PHE A 513 0.31 0.65 -6.69
N LYS A 514 0.72 -0.56 -6.31
CA LYS A 514 0.99 -1.65 -7.26
C LYS A 514 -0.29 -2.35 -7.73
N ASP A 515 -1.21 -2.54 -6.79
CA ASP A 515 -2.39 -3.39 -7.00
C ASP A 515 -3.60 -2.52 -7.33
N THR A 516 -4.26 -2.86 -8.43
CA THR A 516 -5.32 -2.07 -9.06
C THR A 516 -6.63 -2.11 -8.28
N GLY A 517 -6.92 -3.21 -7.60
CA GLY A 517 -8.07 -3.40 -6.72
C GLY A 517 -7.98 -2.53 -5.48
N PRO A 518 -6.91 -2.61 -4.67
CA PRO A 518 -6.69 -1.72 -3.53
C PRO A 518 -6.69 -0.23 -3.89
N LEU A 519 -6.22 0.14 -5.09
CA LEU A 519 -6.25 1.52 -5.59
C LEU A 519 -7.67 2.10 -5.77
N GLN A 520 -8.70 1.26 -5.86
CA GLN A 520 -10.09 1.74 -5.92
C GLN A 520 -10.55 2.34 -4.60
N TYR A 521 -9.91 1.99 -3.48
CA TYR A 521 -10.27 2.51 -2.17
C TYR A 521 -9.70 3.91 -1.96
N GLY A 522 -10.57 4.88 -1.65
CA GLY A 522 -10.19 6.28 -1.46
C GLY A 522 -10.06 7.08 -2.77
N ALA A 523 -10.29 6.46 -3.93
CA ALA A 523 -10.26 7.13 -5.23
C ALA A 523 -11.29 8.27 -5.36
N ASN A 524 -12.38 8.20 -4.59
CA ASN A 524 -13.44 9.21 -4.55
C ASN A 524 -13.38 10.08 -3.28
N SER A 525 -12.32 9.97 -2.47
CA SER A 525 -12.15 10.73 -1.23
C SER A 525 -11.21 11.92 -1.44
N PRO A 526 -11.73 13.16 -1.53
CA PRO A 526 -10.87 14.33 -1.75
C PRO A 526 -9.86 14.53 -0.62
N LEU A 527 -10.25 14.24 0.62
CA LEU A 527 -9.37 14.37 1.78
C LEU A 527 -8.23 13.34 1.74
N PHE A 528 -8.54 12.07 1.43
CA PHE A 528 -7.51 11.04 1.30
C PHE A 528 -6.50 11.37 0.19
N ILE A 529 -6.99 11.80 -0.98
CA ILE A 529 -6.14 12.19 -2.12
C ILE A 529 -5.23 13.35 -1.71
N ALA A 530 -5.78 14.40 -1.10
CA ALA A 530 -5.00 15.55 -0.65
C ALA A 530 -3.95 15.18 0.41
N CYS A 531 -4.29 14.30 1.36
CA CYS A 531 -3.33 13.80 2.35
C CYS A 531 -2.21 13.00 1.69
N ARG A 532 -2.56 12.06 0.80
CA ARG A 532 -1.62 11.24 0.04
C ARG A 532 -0.65 12.09 -0.77
N ASP A 533 -1.15 13.03 -1.56
CA ASP A 533 -0.32 13.85 -2.45
C ASP A 533 0.67 14.72 -1.66
N ARG A 534 0.26 15.22 -0.48
CA ARG A 534 1.14 15.97 0.44
C ARG A 534 2.21 15.08 1.07
N LEU A 535 1.84 13.86 1.44
CA LEU A 535 2.75 12.85 1.98
C LEU A 535 3.78 12.40 0.93
N ASP A 536 3.35 12.19 -0.31
CA ASP A 536 4.23 11.90 -1.46
C ASP A 536 5.19 13.08 -1.72
N GLU A 537 4.69 14.32 -1.75
CA GLU A 537 5.53 15.50 -1.92
C GLU A 537 6.56 15.64 -0.79
N ALA A 538 6.17 15.42 0.46
CA ALA A 538 7.08 15.48 1.60
C ALA A 538 8.13 14.37 1.54
N PHE A 539 7.74 13.15 1.13
CA PHE A 539 8.66 12.04 0.92
C PHE A 539 9.72 12.40 -0.14
N ASP A 540 9.30 12.98 -1.26
CA ASP A 540 10.17 13.38 -2.37
C ASP A 540 11.13 14.52 -2.03
N GLN A 541 10.73 15.43 -1.13
CA GLN A 541 11.55 16.56 -0.69
C GLN A 541 12.60 16.18 0.36
N LEU A 542 12.45 15.04 1.05
CA LEU A 542 13.40 14.60 2.07
C LEU A 542 14.73 14.16 1.47
N PRO A 543 15.87 14.44 2.13
CA PRO A 543 17.16 13.95 1.68
C PRO A 543 17.21 12.43 1.76
N ALA A 544 17.84 11.80 0.75
CA ALA A 544 18.03 10.36 0.70
C ALA A 544 18.73 9.84 1.98
N PRO A 545 18.38 8.64 2.46
CA PRO A 545 19.01 8.05 3.63
C PRO A 545 20.53 7.92 3.43
N THR A 546 21.28 8.17 4.51
CA THR A 546 22.74 8.02 4.50
C THR A 546 23.08 6.53 4.67
N PRO A 547 23.85 5.91 3.76
CA PRO A 547 24.27 4.51 3.90
C PRO A 547 25.02 4.25 5.20
N SER A 548 24.54 3.29 6.00
CA SER A 548 25.14 2.92 7.29
C SER A 548 26.07 1.70 7.23
N LEU A 549 26.00 0.88 6.17
CA LEU A 549 26.83 -0.33 6.04
C LEU A 549 28.25 -0.04 5.51
N PRO A 550 29.31 -0.63 6.09
CA PRO A 550 30.67 -0.50 5.59
C PRO A 550 30.79 -1.18 4.21
N ARG A 551 31.10 -0.37 3.19
CA ARG A 551 31.34 -0.86 1.83
C ARG A 551 32.53 -1.82 1.81
N SER A 552 32.31 -3.03 1.30
CA SER A 552 33.40 -3.82 0.73
C SER A 552 33.87 -3.10 -0.54
N GLU A 553 34.91 -2.29 -0.37
CA GLU A 553 35.68 -1.49 -1.32
C GLU A 553 34.94 -0.56 -2.33
N LYS A 554 35.14 0.75 -2.08
CA LYS A 554 35.23 1.89 -3.02
C LYS A 554 34.05 2.22 -3.92
N HIS A 555 33.00 2.82 -3.36
CA HIS A 555 32.25 3.92 -4.02
C HIS A 555 31.77 4.87 -2.92
N SER A 556 31.64 6.17 -3.13
CA SER A 556 30.79 7.04 -2.30
C SER A 556 30.31 8.20 -3.15
N GLY A 557 29.21 7.97 -3.87
CA GLY A 557 28.51 9.05 -4.57
C GLY A 557 27.38 9.58 -3.70
N HIS A 558 27.34 10.89 -3.50
CA HIS A 558 26.20 11.60 -2.91
C HIS A 558 25.01 11.49 -3.87
N VAL A 559 23.92 10.84 -3.45
CA VAL A 559 22.68 10.75 -4.24
C VAL A 559 21.84 12.00 -3.94
N SER A 560 21.46 12.72 -4.98
CA SER A 560 20.63 13.93 -4.91
C SER A 560 19.28 13.61 -5.52
N MET A 561 18.16 13.93 -4.85
CA MET A 561 16.80 13.68 -5.37
C MET A 561 16.51 14.38 -6.71
N ARG A 562 17.31 15.39 -7.10
CA ARG A 562 17.32 15.98 -8.45
C ARG A 562 17.63 14.97 -9.55
N SER A 563 18.15 13.78 -9.23
CA SER A 563 18.37 12.68 -10.17
C SER A 563 17.08 11.98 -10.62
N TYR A 564 15.99 12.08 -9.86
CA TYR A 564 14.68 11.52 -10.22
C TYR A 564 13.94 12.37 -11.25
N ASN A 565 14.33 13.64 -11.40
CA ASN A 565 13.86 14.53 -12.48
C ASN A 565 14.95 14.74 -13.56
N ASN A 566 15.62 13.65 -13.97
CA ASN A 566 16.68 13.73 -14.97
C ASN A 566 16.21 13.18 -16.32
N ARG A 567 16.11 14.07 -17.32
CA ARG A 567 15.89 13.76 -18.74
C ARG A 567 17.10 13.02 -19.33
N GLY A 568 17.36 11.80 -18.86
CA GLY A 568 18.61 11.05 -19.06
C GLY A 568 19.19 11.16 -20.47
N GLY A 569 20.52 11.21 -20.56
CA GLY A 569 21.21 11.13 -21.86
C GLY A 569 20.86 9.85 -22.61
N PRO A 570 21.01 9.83 -23.94
CA PRO A 570 20.50 8.73 -24.76
C PRO A 570 21.29 7.45 -24.52
N CYS A 571 20.68 6.47 -23.83
CA CYS A 571 21.31 5.19 -23.51
C CYS A 571 20.34 3.99 -23.58
N PHE A 572 20.88 2.78 -23.74
CA PHE A 572 20.15 1.50 -23.74
C PHE A 572 20.41 0.69 -22.47
N ALA A 573 19.45 -0.14 -22.05
CA ALA A 573 19.69 -1.10 -20.95
C ALA A 573 20.78 -2.12 -21.30
N GLY A 574 21.48 -2.65 -20.29
CA GLY A 574 22.60 -3.58 -20.53
C GLY A 574 22.23 -4.91 -21.21
N SER A 575 20.97 -5.34 -21.08
CA SER A 575 20.43 -6.55 -21.71
C SER A 575 20.09 -6.36 -23.19
N THR A 576 20.03 -5.12 -23.69
CA THR A 576 19.57 -4.81 -25.05
C THR A 576 20.34 -5.60 -26.12
N PRO A 577 19.65 -6.42 -26.92
CA PRO A 577 20.29 -7.23 -27.96
C PRO A 577 20.74 -6.34 -29.13
N VAL A 578 22.01 -6.46 -29.54
CA VAL A 578 22.61 -5.74 -30.68
C VAL A 578 23.03 -6.73 -31.76
N THR A 579 22.62 -6.47 -33.01
CA THR A 579 22.97 -7.33 -34.16
C THR A 579 24.40 -7.06 -34.63
N LEU A 580 25.24 -8.09 -34.60
CA LEU A 580 26.61 -8.05 -35.13
C LEU A 580 26.64 -8.17 -36.65
N ALA A 581 27.77 -7.84 -37.26
CA ALA A 581 27.99 -8.03 -38.70
C ALA A 581 27.86 -9.49 -39.17
N SER A 582 28.01 -10.46 -38.26
CA SER A 582 27.79 -11.89 -38.55
C SER A 582 26.32 -12.32 -38.53
N GLY A 583 25.39 -11.41 -38.25
CA GLY A 583 23.96 -11.71 -38.04
C GLY A 583 23.63 -12.22 -36.64
N ARG A 584 24.62 -12.57 -35.82
CA ARG A 584 24.41 -12.96 -34.41
C ARG A 584 24.03 -11.74 -33.56
N SER A 585 23.14 -11.95 -32.59
CA SER A 585 22.82 -10.93 -31.59
C SER A 585 23.62 -11.13 -30.29
N VAL A 586 24.07 -10.03 -29.68
CA VAL A 586 24.73 -10.03 -28.36
C VAL A 586 24.19 -8.88 -27.49
N PRO A 587 24.08 -9.04 -26.15
CA PRO A 587 23.73 -7.94 -25.28
C PRO A 587 24.71 -6.77 -25.40
N ILE A 588 24.21 -5.53 -25.36
CA ILE A 588 25.02 -4.31 -25.56
C ILE A 588 26.16 -4.20 -24.55
N ARG A 589 25.97 -4.71 -23.32
CA ARG A 589 27.00 -4.81 -22.27
C ARG A 589 28.22 -5.65 -22.67
N LYS A 590 28.11 -6.51 -23.69
CA LYS A 590 29.21 -7.34 -24.23
C LYS A 590 29.96 -6.68 -25.38
N LEU A 591 29.50 -5.54 -25.90
CA LEU A 591 30.24 -4.81 -26.93
C LEU A 591 31.57 -4.30 -26.39
N ARG A 592 32.60 -4.42 -27.21
CA ARG A 592 33.97 -3.94 -26.94
C ARG A 592 34.51 -3.27 -28.20
N ARG A 593 35.57 -2.48 -28.05
CA ARG A 593 36.25 -1.85 -29.18
C ARG A 593 36.66 -2.89 -30.22
N GLY A 594 36.43 -2.57 -31.49
CA GLY A 594 36.74 -3.43 -32.63
C GLY A 594 35.62 -4.40 -33.03
N VAL A 595 34.61 -4.62 -32.19
CA VAL A 595 33.44 -5.45 -32.54
C VAL A 595 32.72 -4.82 -33.74
N LYS A 596 32.39 -5.64 -34.75
CA LYS A 596 31.68 -5.20 -35.96
C LYS A 596 30.17 -5.35 -35.78
N VAL A 597 29.44 -4.25 -35.91
CA VAL A 597 27.98 -4.18 -35.80
C VAL A 597 27.36 -3.84 -37.15
N SER A 598 26.10 -4.23 -37.34
CA SER A 598 25.32 -3.84 -38.51
C SER A 598 24.78 -2.42 -38.35
N THR A 599 24.85 -1.61 -39.41
CA THR A 599 24.28 -0.25 -39.50
C THR A 599 23.51 -0.11 -40.81
N PRO A 600 22.59 0.87 -40.94
CA PRO A 600 21.91 1.15 -42.20
C PRO A 600 22.86 1.44 -43.39
N ALA A 601 24.05 1.99 -43.12
CA ALA A 601 25.08 2.25 -44.14
C ALA A 601 26.16 1.14 -44.24
N GLY A 602 25.82 -0.08 -43.80
CA GLY A 602 26.70 -1.24 -43.81
C GLY A 602 27.51 -1.42 -42.52
N VAL A 603 28.44 -2.38 -42.49
CA VAL A 603 29.14 -2.77 -41.26
C VAL A 603 30.04 -1.65 -40.72
N ARG A 604 30.00 -1.40 -39.40
CA ARG A 604 30.90 -0.46 -38.70
C ARG A 604 31.50 -1.09 -37.45
N ARG A 605 32.71 -0.67 -37.08
CA ARG A 605 33.38 -1.12 -35.86
C ARG A 605 32.99 -0.23 -34.68
N VAL A 606 32.83 -0.82 -33.51
CA VAL A 606 32.69 -0.11 -32.24
C VAL A 606 34.04 0.58 -31.93
N ALA A 607 34.03 1.90 -31.77
CA ALA A 607 35.19 2.67 -31.35
C ALA A 607 35.31 2.70 -29.82
N MET A 608 34.22 3.06 -29.13
CA MET A 608 34.13 3.10 -27.67
C MET A 608 32.71 2.74 -27.21
N VAL A 609 32.59 2.23 -25.97
CA VAL A 609 31.30 1.97 -25.31
C VAL A 609 31.26 2.76 -24.00
N LEU A 610 30.33 3.69 -23.88
CA LEU A 610 30.07 4.42 -22.64
C LEU A 610 29.11 3.60 -21.77
N LYS A 611 29.57 3.17 -20.58
CA LYS A 611 28.77 2.55 -19.54
C LYS A 611 28.48 3.60 -18.47
N THR A 612 27.20 3.85 -18.19
CA THR A 612 26.76 4.80 -17.16
C THR A 612 25.90 4.06 -16.15
N PRO A 613 26.37 3.88 -14.90
CA PRO A 613 25.54 3.37 -13.82
C PRO A 613 24.34 4.29 -13.58
N VAL A 614 23.17 3.71 -13.37
CA VAL A 614 21.92 4.43 -13.08
C VAL A 614 21.16 3.73 -11.97
N GLN A 615 20.40 4.50 -11.21
CA GLN A 615 19.54 4.01 -10.14
C GLN A 615 18.15 4.60 -10.38
N MET A 616 17.13 3.74 -10.44
CA MET A 616 15.74 4.13 -10.68
C MET A 616 15.54 5.00 -11.93
N ALA A 617 16.31 4.76 -13.00
CA ALA A 617 16.13 5.46 -14.26
C ALA A 617 14.88 4.95 -14.98
N MET A 618 13.96 5.84 -15.33
CA MET A 618 12.79 5.47 -16.13
C MET A 618 13.24 5.14 -17.56
N LEU A 619 12.92 3.92 -18.04
CA LEU A 619 13.14 3.47 -19.40
C LEU A 619 11.81 3.18 -20.09
N CYS A 620 11.71 3.49 -21.37
CA CYS A 620 10.59 3.07 -22.20
C CYS A 620 10.83 1.67 -22.75
N CYS A 621 9.77 0.87 -22.84
CA CYS A 621 9.76 -0.41 -23.52
C CYS A 621 9.17 -0.22 -24.93
N VAL A 622 9.93 -0.55 -25.97
CA VAL A 622 9.53 -0.32 -27.37
C VAL A 622 9.57 -1.61 -28.20
N GLY A 623 8.49 -1.86 -28.95
CA GLY A 623 8.36 -2.99 -29.87
C GLY A 623 8.14 -4.34 -29.20
N ALA A 624 7.79 -5.35 -30.01
CA ALA A 624 7.44 -6.70 -29.54
C ALA A 624 8.59 -7.42 -28.81
N ALA A 625 9.84 -7.12 -29.16
CA ALA A 625 11.03 -7.63 -28.49
C ALA A 625 11.40 -6.94 -27.15
N GLN A 626 10.52 -6.07 -26.62
CA GLN A 626 10.67 -5.34 -25.35
C GLN A 626 12.02 -4.59 -25.22
N LEU A 627 12.33 -3.72 -26.18
CA LEU A 627 13.54 -2.90 -26.14
C LEU A 627 13.45 -1.90 -24.97
N LEU A 628 14.32 -2.05 -23.98
CA LEU A 628 14.47 -1.09 -22.88
C LEU A 628 15.46 0.03 -23.25
N VAL A 629 14.96 1.25 -23.29
CA VAL A 629 15.70 2.41 -23.80
C VAL A 629 15.27 3.68 -23.05
N THR A 630 16.19 4.61 -22.81
CA THR A 630 15.83 5.88 -22.14
C THR A 630 14.81 6.67 -22.97
N PRO A 631 13.83 7.36 -22.36
CA PRO A 631 12.70 7.99 -23.06
C PRO A 631 13.10 8.94 -24.19
N TRP A 632 14.28 9.56 -24.08
CA TRP A 632 14.81 10.55 -25.01
C TRP A 632 15.96 10.03 -25.88
N HIS A 633 16.14 8.72 -26.02
CA HIS A 633 17.11 8.15 -26.96
C HIS A 633 16.44 7.92 -28.32
N PRO A 634 16.83 8.64 -29.39
CA PRO A 634 16.20 8.48 -30.70
C PRO A 634 16.29 7.06 -31.24
N ILE A 635 15.15 6.50 -31.60
CA ILE A 635 15.02 5.20 -32.26
C ILE A 635 14.26 5.34 -33.58
N SER A 636 14.39 4.35 -34.45
CA SER A 636 13.63 4.23 -35.68
C SER A 636 13.06 2.83 -35.79
N CYS A 637 11.75 2.72 -35.94
CA CYS A 637 11.03 1.44 -36.09
C CYS A 637 10.78 1.07 -37.57
N ASP A 638 11.11 1.95 -38.52
CA ASP A 638 10.79 1.82 -39.94
C ASP A 638 12.03 1.66 -40.85
N GLY A 639 13.09 1.05 -40.30
CA GLY A 639 14.31 0.78 -41.04
C GLY A 639 15.25 1.97 -41.18
N GLY A 640 15.14 2.98 -40.31
CA GLY A 640 16.01 4.16 -40.28
C GLY A 640 15.47 5.38 -41.04
N LYS A 641 14.21 5.32 -41.52
CA LYS A 641 13.60 6.39 -42.35
C LYS A 641 13.05 7.53 -41.49
N THR A 642 12.28 7.21 -40.46
CA THR A 642 11.77 8.16 -39.48
C THR A 642 12.33 7.84 -38.10
N TRP A 643 12.58 8.90 -37.32
CA TRP A 643 13.17 8.82 -36.00
C TRP A 643 12.24 9.47 -34.99
N ALA A 644 12.06 8.81 -33.86
CA ALA A 644 11.21 9.29 -32.78
C ALA A 644 11.85 9.03 -31.42
N PHE A 645 11.37 9.74 -30.40
CA PHE A 645 11.72 9.45 -29.02
C PHE A 645 10.82 8.34 -28.47
N PRO A 646 11.37 7.33 -27.76
CA PRO A 646 10.61 6.28 -27.10
C PRO A 646 9.46 6.80 -26.23
N ALA A 647 9.63 7.96 -25.58
CA ALA A 647 8.57 8.64 -24.83
C ALA A 647 7.28 8.88 -25.64
N ASN A 648 7.40 9.02 -26.96
CA ASN A 648 6.30 9.36 -27.86
C ASN A 648 5.75 8.17 -28.62
N VAL A 649 6.44 7.01 -28.60
CA VAL A 649 6.10 5.84 -29.43
C VAL A 649 6.01 4.54 -28.64
N ALA A 650 6.34 4.55 -27.34
CA ALA A 650 6.17 3.39 -26.48
C ALA A 650 4.68 3.17 -26.17
N GLU A 651 4.20 1.95 -26.42
CA GLU A 651 2.82 1.53 -26.13
C GLU A 651 2.61 1.23 -24.63
N SER A 652 3.69 1.16 -23.86
CA SER A 652 3.70 0.81 -22.43
C SER A 652 4.29 1.92 -21.57
N ARG A 653 3.84 2.01 -20.31
CA ARG A 653 4.33 2.99 -19.34
C ARG A 653 5.84 2.81 -19.10
N PRO A 654 6.60 3.90 -18.86
CA PRO A 654 8.02 3.78 -18.55
C PRO A 654 8.25 2.94 -17.30
N VAL A 655 9.26 2.07 -17.35
CA VAL A 655 9.62 1.10 -16.31
C VAL A 655 10.85 1.61 -15.55
N PRO A 656 10.85 1.59 -14.21
CA PRO A 656 12.04 1.93 -13.43
C PRO A 656 13.15 0.89 -13.66
N TYR A 657 14.37 1.35 -13.92
CA TYR A 657 15.54 0.53 -14.19
C TYR A 657 16.73 0.97 -13.32
N SER A 658 17.26 0.03 -12.55
CA SER A 658 18.54 0.15 -11.87
C SER A 658 19.57 -0.75 -12.58
N GLY A 659 20.84 -0.34 -12.57
CA GLY A 659 21.92 -1.06 -13.22
C GLY A 659 22.82 -0.13 -14.02
N ALA A 660 23.08 -0.46 -15.28
CA ALA A 660 23.89 0.39 -16.15
C ALA A 660 23.27 0.53 -17.53
N VAL A 661 23.25 1.75 -18.02
CA VAL A 661 22.85 2.07 -19.38
C VAL A 661 24.09 2.29 -20.25
N TYR A 662 23.95 1.98 -21.53
CA TYR A 662 25.06 1.91 -22.47
C TYR A 662 24.79 2.80 -23.69
N SER A 663 25.79 3.59 -24.08
CA SER A 663 25.82 4.31 -25.36
C SER A 663 27.05 3.88 -26.13
N VAL A 664 26.94 3.78 -27.45
CA VAL A 664 28.02 3.29 -28.31
C VAL A 664 28.52 4.43 -29.17
N LEU A 665 29.83 4.53 -29.36
CA LEU A 665 30.47 5.34 -30.39
C LEU A 665 31.01 4.38 -31.45
N LEU A 666 30.58 4.53 -32.70
CA LEU A 666 31.09 3.75 -33.83
C LEU A 666 32.31 4.41 -34.45
N GLN A 667 33.00 3.72 -35.36
CA GLN A 667 34.05 4.33 -36.17
C GLN A 667 33.51 5.53 -36.96
N ARG A 668 34.30 6.58 -37.08
CA ARG A 668 33.90 7.82 -37.75
C ARG A 668 33.45 7.56 -39.18
N ASP A 669 32.34 8.17 -39.54
CA ASP A 669 31.79 8.19 -40.89
C ASP A 669 31.11 9.55 -41.15
N ARG A 670 31.02 9.93 -42.42
CA ARG A 670 30.34 11.17 -42.85
C ARG A 670 28.82 10.99 -42.92
N SER A 671 28.34 9.77 -43.14
CA SER A 671 26.91 9.48 -43.19
C SER A 671 26.34 9.28 -41.79
N ALA A 672 25.28 10.03 -41.46
CA ALA A 672 24.55 9.82 -40.21
C ALA A 672 23.91 8.41 -40.11
N ALA A 673 23.60 7.81 -41.26
CA ALA A 673 23.07 6.45 -41.32
C ALA A 673 24.12 5.38 -40.96
N ALA A 674 25.41 5.71 -40.92
CA ALA A 674 26.45 4.83 -40.42
C ALA A 674 26.59 4.88 -38.88
N HIS A 675 25.87 5.79 -38.22
CA HIS A 675 25.87 6.01 -36.77
C HIS A 675 24.55 5.58 -36.13
N ALA A 676 24.12 4.37 -36.48
CA ALA A 676 22.98 3.69 -35.88
C ALA A 676 23.25 2.18 -35.78
N ILE A 677 22.72 1.54 -34.74
CA ILE A 677 22.88 0.10 -34.50
C ILE A 677 21.51 -0.59 -34.45
N ARG A 678 21.44 -1.81 -34.97
CA ARG A 678 20.21 -2.62 -34.90
C ARG A 678 20.03 -3.16 -33.49
N VAL A 679 18.92 -2.79 -32.84
CA VAL A 679 18.61 -3.07 -31.43
C VAL A 679 17.21 -3.68 -31.33
N GLY A 680 17.01 -4.72 -30.50
CA GLY A 680 15.73 -5.44 -30.48
C GLY A 680 15.52 -6.27 -31.76
N GLY A 681 14.93 -7.47 -31.65
CA GLY A 681 14.87 -8.45 -32.76
C GLY A 681 14.25 -7.93 -34.08
N ASP A 682 13.44 -6.88 -34.02
CA ASP A 682 12.44 -6.51 -35.04
C ASP A 682 12.76 -5.23 -35.81
N GLY A 683 13.95 -5.14 -36.42
CA GLY A 683 14.23 -4.05 -37.37
C GLY A 683 14.33 -2.64 -36.79
N VAL A 684 14.32 -2.51 -35.46
CA VAL A 684 14.49 -1.24 -34.75
C VAL A 684 15.97 -0.81 -34.78
N TRP A 685 16.19 0.47 -35.03
CA TRP A 685 17.50 1.10 -35.06
C TRP A 685 17.64 2.12 -33.94
N GLY A 686 18.75 2.05 -33.21
CA GLY A 686 19.13 2.98 -32.16
C GLY A 686 20.25 3.89 -32.63
N VAL A 687 20.17 5.20 -32.37
CA VAL A 687 21.23 6.13 -32.75
C VAL A 687 22.48 5.92 -31.89
N THR A 688 23.67 6.06 -32.48
CA THR A 688 24.93 6.02 -31.73
C THR A 688 25.46 7.43 -31.47
N LEU A 689 26.38 7.56 -30.51
CA LEU A 689 27.04 8.84 -30.25
C LEU A 689 27.86 9.28 -31.47
N GLY A 690 28.01 10.59 -31.66
CA GLY A 690 28.81 11.18 -32.73
C GLY A 690 28.19 11.06 -34.12
N HIS A 691 26.85 11.04 -34.20
CA HIS A 691 26.11 10.70 -35.42
C HIS A 691 26.11 11.75 -36.54
N GLY A 692 26.74 12.91 -36.35
CA GLY A 692 26.97 13.90 -37.40
C GLY A 692 25.81 14.87 -37.66
N ILE A 693 24.69 14.77 -36.93
CA ILE A 693 23.54 15.69 -37.07
C ILE A 693 23.57 16.71 -35.94
N LEU A 694 24.02 17.93 -36.24
CA LEU A 694 24.29 18.95 -35.21
C LEU A 694 23.10 19.87 -34.93
N ARG A 695 22.27 20.14 -35.94
CA ARG A 695 21.12 21.07 -35.92
C ARG A 695 20.10 20.65 -36.98
N GLY A 696 18.85 21.11 -36.85
CA GLY A 696 17.76 20.83 -37.80
C GLY A 696 16.51 20.28 -37.13
N GLY A 697 15.47 19.97 -37.90
CA GLY A 697 14.20 19.42 -37.41
C GLY A 697 14.20 17.91 -37.15
N ASP A 698 15.33 17.23 -37.33
CA ASP A 698 15.49 15.81 -37.04
C ASP A 698 15.59 15.61 -35.52
N VAL A 699 14.86 14.64 -34.94
CA VAL A 699 14.89 14.36 -33.49
C VAL A 699 16.27 13.96 -32.96
N ARG A 700 17.17 13.51 -33.85
CA ARG A 700 18.57 13.21 -33.51
C ARG A 700 19.42 14.48 -33.39
N ALA A 701 18.98 15.62 -33.92
CA ALA A 701 19.80 16.82 -34.01
C ALA A 701 20.27 17.29 -32.62
N HIS A 702 21.59 17.25 -32.40
CA HIS A 702 22.17 17.63 -31.12
C HIS A 702 23.60 18.16 -31.31
N THR A 703 23.88 19.35 -30.79
CA THR A 703 25.16 20.07 -30.98
C THR A 703 26.37 19.32 -30.43
N PHE A 704 26.24 18.72 -29.24
CA PHE A 704 27.27 17.86 -28.66
C PHE A 704 27.18 16.39 -29.11
N LEU A 705 26.05 15.71 -28.88
CA LEU A 705 25.94 14.27 -29.15
C LEU A 705 26.05 13.91 -30.64
N GLY A 706 25.77 14.85 -31.54
CA GLY A 706 26.02 14.72 -32.98
C GLY A 706 27.47 15.02 -33.38
N ASP A 707 28.26 15.75 -32.58
CA ASP A 707 29.65 16.05 -32.91
C ASP A 707 30.58 14.92 -32.45
N TYR A 708 30.99 14.11 -33.42
CA TYR A 708 31.93 13.01 -33.23
C TYR A 708 33.22 13.42 -32.51
N ASN A 709 33.78 14.60 -32.82
CA ASN A 709 35.03 15.05 -32.21
C ASN A 709 34.84 15.42 -30.74
N SER A 710 33.76 16.13 -30.43
CA SER A 710 33.46 16.58 -29.07
C SER A 710 33.13 15.39 -28.16
N VAL A 711 32.28 14.47 -28.63
CA VAL A 711 32.00 13.20 -27.95
C VAL A 711 33.29 12.39 -27.73
N GLY A 712 34.08 12.19 -28.80
CA GLY A 712 35.32 11.42 -28.73
C GLY A 712 36.31 11.99 -27.71
N LYS A 713 36.52 13.31 -27.72
CA LYS A 713 37.36 14.01 -26.74
C LYS A 713 36.82 13.84 -25.31
N SER A 714 35.51 13.98 -25.12
CA SER A 714 34.88 13.80 -23.81
C SER A 714 35.07 12.38 -23.27
N LEU A 715 34.88 11.35 -24.11
CA LEU A 715 35.07 9.95 -23.72
C LEU A 715 36.54 9.62 -23.39
N ILE A 716 37.50 10.17 -24.16
CA ILE A 716 38.93 9.98 -23.90
C ILE A 716 39.32 10.58 -22.54
N ARG A 717 38.77 11.75 -22.17
CA ARG A 717 39.04 12.40 -20.87
C ARG A 717 38.57 11.57 -19.68
N LEU A 718 37.54 10.74 -19.84
CA LEU A 718 37.03 9.86 -18.79
C LEU A 718 37.97 8.67 -18.52
N GLY A 719 38.75 8.26 -19.51
CA GLY A 719 39.63 7.09 -19.47
C GLY A 719 38.93 5.81 -19.90
N ALA A 720 39.31 5.28 -21.06
CA ALA A 720 38.82 3.99 -21.56
C ALA A 720 39.69 2.85 -21.04
N ASP A 721 39.07 1.70 -20.72
CA ASP A 721 39.81 0.47 -20.43
C ASP A 721 40.49 -0.10 -21.69
N ASN A 722 41.32 -1.15 -21.51
CA ASN A 722 42.01 -1.83 -22.62
C ASN A 722 41.06 -2.47 -23.65
N LYS A 723 39.76 -2.57 -23.34
CA LYS A 723 38.72 -3.13 -24.21
C LYS A 723 37.82 -2.03 -24.79
N GLY A 724 38.15 -0.75 -24.59
CA GLY A 724 37.43 0.43 -25.09
C GLY A 724 36.09 0.71 -24.42
N VAL A 725 35.89 0.24 -23.19
CA VAL A 725 34.75 0.60 -22.34
C VAL A 725 35.14 1.78 -21.46
N VAL A 726 34.31 2.82 -21.47
CA VAL A 726 34.45 4.04 -20.68
C VAL A 726 33.35 4.06 -19.64
N VAL A 727 33.69 4.28 -18.37
CA VAL A 727 32.69 4.38 -17.30
C VAL A 727 32.42 5.85 -16.97
N GLY A 728 31.21 6.31 -17.27
CA GLY A 728 30.77 7.68 -16.99
C GLY A 728 29.98 7.79 -15.68
N GLY A 729 29.97 8.98 -15.08
CA GLY A 729 29.15 9.34 -13.92
C GLY A 729 27.87 10.11 -14.27
N GLY A 730 27.44 10.06 -15.53
CA GLY A 730 26.31 10.82 -16.06
C GLY A 730 26.72 11.85 -17.13
N VAL A 731 25.82 12.80 -17.40
CA VAL A 731 25.99 13.84 -18.44
C VAL A 731 26.26 15.21 -17.82
N GLU A 732 27.05 16.03 -18.50
CA GLU A 732 27.19 17.46 -18.24
C GLU A 732 26.21 18.22 -19.13
N ARG A 733 25.60 19.28 -18.60
CA ARG A 733 24.65 20.12 -19.33
C ARG A 733 25.10 21.56 -19.30
N ASP A 734 24.91 22.23 -20.42
CA ASP A 734 25.13 23.66 -20.53
C ASP A 734 24.09 24.41 -19.69
N ALA A 735 24.55 25.35 -18.86
CA ALA A 735 23.70 26.04 -17.89
C ALA A 735 22.61 26.91 -18.54
N ASN A 736 22.85 27.39 -19.76
CA ASN A 736 21.95 28.31 -20.45
C ASN A 736 20.94 27.58 -21.34
N SER A 737 21.38 26.55 -22.07
CA SER A 737 20.54 25.80 -23.01
C SER A 737 19.95 24.52 -22.42
N GLY A 738 20.47 24.02 -21.29
CA GLY A 738 20.05 22.76 -20.67
C GLY A 738 20.39 21.51 -21.50
N LEU A 739 21.01 21.67 -22.67
CA LEU A 739 21.44 20.57 -23.54
C LEU A 739 22.71 19.90 -23.03
N ILE A 740 22.90 18.64 -23.40
CA ILE A 740 24.09 17.89 -23.00
C ILE A 740 25.32 18.50 -23.67
N CYS A 741 26.36 18.83 -22.92
CA CYS A 741 27.60 19.42 -23.44
C CYS A 741 28.86 18.58 -23.14
N GLY A 742 28.69 17.48 -22.40
CA GLY A 742 29.81 16.65 -21.95
C GLY A 742 29.35 15.40 -21.20
N PHE A 743 30.31 14.57 -20.80
CA PHE A 743 30.10 13.43 -19.91
C PHE A 743 30.90 13.62 -18.63
N ARG A 744 30.28 13.33 -17.48
CA ARG A 744 30.93 13.48 -16.17
C ARG A 744 31.86 12.32 -15.90
N LYS A 745 33.04 12.62 -15.37
CA LYS A 745 33.91 11.59 -14.77
C LYS A 745 33.22 11.02 -13.54
N ARG A 746 33.25 9.70 -13.42
CA ARG A 746 32.81 9.04 -12.19
C ARG A 746 33.73 9.55 -11.07
N MET A 747 33.16 10.27 -10.10
CA MET A 747 33.88 10.63 -8.88
C MET A 747 34.22 9.32 -8.18
N THR A 748 35.52 9.07 -8.02
CA THR A 748 36.09 7.85 -7.44
C THR A 748 35.71 7.70 -5.98
#